data_AF-A0A7C1KJL4-F1
#
_entry.id   AF-A0A7C1KJL4-F1
#
_cell.length_a   1.000
_cell.length_b   1.000
_cell.length_c   1.000
_cell.angle_alpha   90.00
_cell.angle_beta   90.00
_cell.angle_gamma   90.00
#
_symmetry.space_group_name_H-M   'P 1'
#
loop_
_entity.id
_entity.type
_entity.pdbx_description
1 polymer ?
#
loop_
_entity_poly.entity_id
_entity_poly.type
_entity_poly.pdbx_seq_one_letter_code
_entity_poly.pdbx_strand_id
1 'polypeptide(L)'
;MVQWQHWGAKPVGQEGDAMREWRSWAFRSAKRWGAVLAALLTAAALAQVPLPPVEEKEDPKGGVKRKVVVEDDLPPTRRPAASMSHPPDVQLDELEAAAVAASQPQHRALLQKYRVPFDSLTEAGGASRIRPVPIHRSEWKGAAYIRVTPLDSAGQPLAERGVAVKDVRQLEYFEALVLADVEKLLGKEGKPSLDDYLVAEQLLAAALRFHDYARERNLRRGRGWEALRSPLASRLRQVRLEAVQLAQRSGDMVRLRELSRRVGEAYPQDEEVAQVVAAVRLSEAERLLQSPQHLDHVRARELLDDYQARFPGTPGEAVQRLRGQLREMALQALQRAREKKEVGDLPTARDELARAAALDPNLEGLRELQRELRFGYPVLYVGVWQLPRYLSPSLALLDSEKQAVELLFEGLLEEVRDSSGLIGYEPAALRALPRLLPGGRECTLRISPGEGDPRTSFTSHDVVATVQLLRRQPHTWAAWPLLWLAPEPPQPRDTATVRLFLAQLHPDPRALLTFKLLPGRWLQQLGKTADDLDFAQRPFGTGPYRLHARVDQPPPGQPREVIFFDNPLYARSPDRVHLPRIREVRLVEIRPSPTDPYLPRVTEAFRNGRLHLLPDIPTVDVPQFTGPGSGLADRVEVVTVTQHRRIHILAVNLRRPYFQRKSLRQALSLGIDREDILDQVFRGSAPENRKYHRVMGGPFPPQSWAAGSKPMSLTNRDLAVQRLQEYLAEPGATTAFQLSYPQDDPRAAAACTRLKTQLETLFDKRLTLELEPVPMRDLLVRVHEEHRYDLAYIPFDYPDDYYPYALAALLDPSAAARSGRNFCHFLDPDTNPDAEDLRLGQLLNDLKQFRDYDTLAQRAADIAERFNQSLPFIPLWQLDRHIAVHRQLRIFYDTSTPADPTTLNPTTLFTRIAYWRLE
;
A
#
# COMPACT_ATOMS: atom_id res chain seq x y z
N MET A 1 37.36 -68.81 2.33
CA MET A 1 38.38 -68.86 3.41
C MET A 1 39.23 -67.61 3.29
N VAL A 2 39.02 -66.61 4.17
CA VAL A 2 39.93 -66.18 5.26
C VAL A 2 41.07 -65.31 4.71
N GLN A 3 41.37 -64.06 5.11
CA GLN A 3 40.90 -63.13 6.16
C GLN A 3 41.45 -61.72 5.81
N TRP A 4 40.69 -60.66 6.14
CA TRP A 4 41.04 -59.37 6.79
C TRP A 4 42.48 -58.80 6.59
N GLN A 5 42.73 -57.51 6.30
CA GLN A 5 42.18 -56.30 6.95
C GLN A 5 42.57 -54.98 6.21
N HIS A 6 41.63 -54.03 6.25
CA HIS A 6 41.64 -52.56 6.17
C HIS A 6 42.74 -51.66 5.54
N TRP A 7 42.20 -50.79 4.67
CA TRP A 7 42.28 -49.31 4.58
C TRP A 7 43.57 -48.59 4.13
N GLY A 8 43.35 -47.66 3.18
CA GLY A 8 44.08 -46.40 3.13
C GLY A 8 44.69 -46.09 1.76
N ALA A 9 43.94 -45.37 0.94
CA ALA A 9 44.31 -45.00 -0.42
C ALA A 9 45.62 -44.19 -0.54
N LYS A 10 46.29 -44.49 -1.63
CA LYS A 10 47.56 -44.02 -2.17
C LYS A 10 47.23 -43.32 -3.52
N PRO A 11 48.18 -42.76 -4.28
CA PRO A 11 48.59 -41.35 -4.24
C PRO A 11 48.83 -40.77 -5.67
N VAL A 12 49.72 -39.77 -5.77
CA VAL A 12 50.54 -39.37 -6.94
C VAL A 12 49.83 -38.45 -7.95
N GLY A 13 50.43 -37.36 -8.44
CA GLY A 13 51.76 -36.82 -8.21
C GLY A 13 52.30 -36.13 -9.46
N GLN A 14 53.01 -35.03 -9.21
CA GLN A 14 54.06 -34.38 -10.01
C GLN A 14 53.79 -34.00 -11.47
N GLU A 15 53.84 -32.68 -11.74
CA GLU A 15 54.59 -32.15 -12.88
C GLU A 15 54.98 -30.69 -12.62
N GLY A 16 56.28 -30.47 -12.49
CA GLY A 16 56.90 -29.16 -12.69
C GLY A 16 57.47 -29.15 -14.09
N ASP A 17 56.78 -28.47 -15.02
CA ASP A 17 57.36 -27.80 -16.19
C ASP A 17 56.23 -27.15 -17.01
N ALA A 18 55.79 -25.98 -16.56
CA ALA A 18 54.97 -25.07 -17.39
C ALA A 18 55.29 -23.60 -17.07
N MET A 19 56.53 -23.33 -16.66
CA MET A 19 57.03 -22.00 -16.33
C MET A 19 58.07 -21.58 -17.37
N ARG A 20 57.69 -21.55 -18.66
CA ARG A 20 58.52 -20.90 -19.70
C ARG A 20 57.86 -20.50 -21.05
N GLU A 21 56.54 -20.60 -21.25
CA GLU A 21 55.94 -20.28 -22.57
C GLU A 21 54.68 -19.38 -22.61
N TRP A 22 54.33 -18.64 -21.55
CA TRP A 22 53.20 -17.69 -21.60
C TRP A 22 53.60 -16.22 -21.40
N ARG A 23 54.83 -15.85 -21.81
CA ARG A 23 55.37 -14.48 -21.73
C ARG A 23 55.47 -13.74 -23.08
N SER A 24 54.82 -14.21 -24.14
CA SER A 24 54.93 -13.61 -25.49
C SER A 24 53.63 -13.10 -26.13
N TRP A 25 52.51 -13.01 -25.41
CA TRP A 25 51.27 -12.40 -25.94
C TRP A 25 50.75 -11.18 -25.15
N ALA A 26 51.39 -10.81 -24.04
CA ALA A 26 51.01 -9.65 -23.20
C ALA A 26 51.82 -8.36 -23.49
N PHE A 27 52.47 -8.25 -24.66
CA PHE A 27 53.32 -7.08 -24.98
C PHE A 27 53.03 -6.43 -26.35
N ARG A 28 51.80 -6.50 -26.84
CA ARG A 28 51.31 -5.68 -27.97
C ARG A 28 49.85 -5.29 -27.78
N SER A 29 49.58 -4.32 -26.91
CA SER A 29 48.36 -3.48 -26.89
C SER A 29 48.43 -2.28 -25.92
N ALA A 30 49.51 -2.11 -25.15
CA ALA A 30 49.69 -1.01 -24.18
C ALA A 30 50.26 0.30 -24.79
N LYS A 31 49.99 0.58 -26.07
CA LYS A 31 50.29 1.87 -26.74
C LYS A 31 49.11 2.29 -27.60
N ARG A 32 47.97 2.60 -26.98
CA ARG A 32 46.87 3.35 -27.63
C ARG A 32 45.83 4.02 -26.71
N TRP A 33 46.11 4.15 -25.41
CA TRP A 33 45.24 4.88 -24.46
C TRP A 33 45.96 5.96 -23.64
N GLY A 34 47.10 6.46 -24.15
CA GLY A 34 47.88 7.54 -23.54
C GLY A 34 47.55 8.95 -24.03
N ALA A 35 46.48 9.14 -24.83
CA ALA A 35 46.19 10.43 -25.48
C ALA A 35 44.78 10.99 -25.22
N VAL A 36 43.96 10.38 -24.36
CA VAL A 36 42.63 10.93 -24.01
C VAL A 36 42.54 11.40 -22.55
N LEU A 37 43.46 10.98 -21.68
CA LEU A 37 43.52 11.44 -20.28
C LEU A 37 44.25 12.78 -20.05
N ALA A 38 44.88 13.34 -21.09
CA ALA A 38 45.54 14.65 -21.02
C ALA A 38 44.67 15.82 -21.52
N ALA A 39 43.46 15.55 -22.02
CA ALA A 39 42.49 16.58 -22.46
C ALA A 39 41.33 16.80 -21.45
N LEU A 40 41.30 16.05 -20.34
CA LEU A 40 40.27 16.16 -19.29
C LEU A 40 40.78 16.82 -18.00
N LEU A 41 42.03 17.31 -17.96
CA LEU A 41 42.65 17.94 -16.78
C LEU A 41 43.00 19.43 -16.96
N THR A 42 42.52 20.08 -18.02
CA THR A 42 42.72 21.53 -18.26
C THR A 42 41.41 22.31 -18.50
N ALA A 43 40.29 21.86 -17.94
CA ALA A 43 39.04 22.63 -17.89
C ALA A 43 38.38 22.68 -16.48
N ALA A 44 39.08 22.19 -15.45
CA ALA A 44 38.59 22.13 -14.07
C ALA A 44 39.22 23.20 -13.14
N ALA A 45 39.85 24.23 -13.69
CA ALA A 45 40.40 25.34 -12.92
C ALA A 45 40.23 26.64 -13.70
N LEU A 46 39.02 27.22 -13.65
CA LEU A 46 38.66 28.64 -13.84
C LEU A 46 37.13 28.73 -14.03
N ALA A 47 36.37 28.78 -12.92
CA ALA A 47 35.05 29.42 -12.80
C ALA A 47 34.40 29.06 -11.45
N GLN A 48 35.03 29.48 -10.34
CA GLN A 48 34.32 29.70 -9.08
C GLN A 48 34.11 31.20 -8.92
N VAL A 49 32.97 31.71 -9.41
CA VAL A 49 32.40 33.00 -8.99
C VAL A 49 30.87 32.82 -8.99
N PRO A 50 30.17 33.06 -7.86
CA PRO A 50 28.72 33.05 -7.83
C PRO A 50 28.21 34.32 -8.53
N LEU A 51 27.47 34.18 -9.62
CA LEU A 51 26.74 35.29 -10.22
C LEU A 51 25.53 35.65 -9.35
N PRO A 52 25.27 36.95 -9.08
CA PRO A 52 24.09 37.39 -8.35
C PRO A 52 22.81 37.19 -9.18
N PRO A 53 21.62 37.06 -8.55
CA PRO A 53 20.37 36.90 -9.27
C PRO A 53 20.06 38.18 -10.07
N VAL A 54 19.72 37.99 -11.34
CA VAL A 54 19.23 39.05 -12.23
C VAL A 54 17.84 39.48 -11.72
N GLU A 55 17.72 40.76 -11.38
CA GLU A 55 16.45 41.46 -11.22
C GLU A 55 15.74 41.55 -12.58
N GLU A 56 14.64 40.83 -12.75
CA GLU A 56 13.64 41.15 -13.77
C GLU A 56 12.67 42.18 -13.21
N LYS A 57 12.64 43.35 -13.87
CA LYS A 57 11.68 44.43 -13.64
C LYS A 57 10.28 44.01 -14.09
N GLU A 58 9.30 44.18 -13.21
CA GLU A 58 7.89 44.36 -13.59
C GLU A 58 7.70 45.69 -14.35
N ASP A 59 6.88 45.69 -15.41
CA ASP A 59 5.56 46.36 -15.47
C ASP A 59 5.00 46.42 -16.93
N PRO A 60 3.70 46.73 -17.19
CA PRO A 60 2.53 45.87 -16.99
C PRO A 60 1.69 45.74 -18.30
N LYS A 61 0.74 44.79 -18.35
CA LYS A 61 -0.61 44.91 -18.97
C LYS A 61 -1.19 43.53 -19.34
N GLY A 62 -2.45 43.34 -18.94
CA GLY A 62 -3.44 42.74 -19.83
C GLY A 62 -4.11 41.45 -19.35
N GLY A 63 -5.26 41.59 -18.70
CA GLY A 63 -6.47 40.86 -19.12
C GLY A 63 -6.64 39.40 -18.66
N VAL A 64 -7.32 39.25 -17.54
CA VAL A 64 -8.41 38.28 -17.24
C VAL A 64 -8.42 36.96 -18.06
N LYS A 65 -8.26 35.82 -17.38
CA LYS A 65 -9.23 34.69 -17.43
C LYS A 65 -8.97 33.64 -16.34
N ARG A 66 -10.05 33.40 -15.57
CA ARG A 66 -10.40 32.32 -14.63
C ARG A 66 -9.37 31.19 -14.45
N LYS A 67 -8.84 31.09 -13.23
CA LYS A 67 -8.25 29.84 -12.72
C LYS A 67 -9.26 29.14 -11.81
N VAL A 68 -9.46 27.88 -12.15
CA VAL A 68 -10.26 26.86 -11.47
C VAL A 68 -9.86 26.78 -9.99
N VAL A 69 -10.87 26.81 -9.12
CA VAL A 69 -10.74 26.52 -7.69
C VAL A 69 -10.40 25.04 -7.55
N VAL A 70 -9.18 24.76 -7.10
CA VAL A 70 -8.85 23.47 -6.49
C VAL A 70 -9.37 23.56 -5.07
N GLU A 71 -10.45 22.85 -4.82
CA GLU A 71 -11.06 22.68 -3.52
C GLU A 71 -10.31 21.54 -2.82
N ASP A 72 -9.31 21.88 -2.03
CA ASP A 72 -8.70 21.01 -1.03
C ASP A 72 -8.35 21.88 0.17
N ASP A 73 -9.31 21.95 1.10
CA ASP A 73 -9.07 21.97 2.54
C ASP A 73 -10.44 21.81 3.21
N LEU A 74 -10.72 20.58 3.65
CA LEU A 74 -11.83 20.32 4.57
C LEU A 74 -11.64 21.24 5.80
N PRO A 75 -12.67 22.01 6.19
CA PRO A 75 -12.55 22.94 7.29
C PRO A 75 -12.26 22.18 8.60
N PRO A 76 -11.43 22.74 9.50
CA PRO A 76 -11.22 22.15 10.80
C PRO A 76 -12.58 22.00 11.49
N THR A 77 -12.81 20.78 11.98
CA THR A 77 -14.00 20.36 12.72
C THR A 77 -14.36 21.40 13.79
N ARG A 78 -15.47 22.11 13.56
CA ARG A 78 -16.07 23.01 14.55
C ARG A 78 -16.49 22.19 15.78
N ARG A 79 -15.72 22.29 16.86
CA ARG A 79 -16.30 22.28 18.21
C ARG A 79 -16.95 23.65 18.44
N PRO A 80 -18.04 23.74 19.22
CA PRO A 80 -18.80 24.98 19.34
C PRO A 80 -17.91 26.04 20.00
N ALA A 81 -17.45 26.99 19.20
CA ALA A 81 -16.87 28.20 19.74
C ALA A 81 -17.96 28.86 20.58
N ALA A 82 -17.68 29.10 21.87
CA ALA A 82 -18.34 30.21 22.54
C ALA A 82 -18.19 31.41 21.60
N SER A 83 -19.31 32.01 21.19
CA SER A 83 -19.31 33.11 20.23
C SER A 83 -18.43 34.22 20.78
N MET A 84 -17.20 34.35 20.26
CA MET A 84 -16.35 35.49 20.59
C MET A 84 -17.01 36.73 20.01
N SER A 85 -17.52 37.56 20.89
CA SER A 85 -18.24 38.80 20.56
C SER A 85 -17.28 39.96 20.33
N HIS A 86 -16.10 39.93 20.95
CA HIS A 86 -15.11 41.00 20.88
C HIS A 86 -13.75 40.54 20.34
N PRO A 87 -13.05 41.38 19.57
CA PRO A 87 -11.65 41.15 19.23
C PRO A 87 -10.74 41.12 20.49
N PRO A 88 -9.71 40.26 20.52
CA PRO A 88 -8.78 40.14 21.67
C PRO A 88 -8.11 41.43 22.13
N ASP A 89 -7.98 42.45 21.27
CA ASP A 89 -7.42 43.78 21.61
C ASP A 89 -8.43 44.72 22.28
N VAL A 90 -9.71 44.39 22.21
CA VAL A 90 -10.80 45.13 22.86
C VAL A 90 -11.18 44.45 24.17
N GLN A 91 -11.41 43.14 24.12
CA GLN A 91 -11.81 42.35 25.29
C GLN A 91 -11.49 40.87 25.08
N LEU A 92 -11.01 40.24 26.15
CA LEU A 92 -10.75 38.80 26.25
C LEU A 92 -11.98 38.11 26.83
N ASP A 93 -12.95 37.78 25.98
CA ASP A 93 -14.26 37.22 26.37
C ASP A 93 -14.14 35.92 27.19
N GLU A 94 -13.10 35.10 26.96
CA GLU A 94 -12.85 33.90 27.73
C GLU A 94 -12.39 34.17 29.17
N LEU A 95 -11.74 35.31 29.44
CA LEU A 95 -11.40 35.72 30.80
C LEU A 95 -12.64 36.24 31.55
N GLU A 96 -13.57 36.91 30.85
CA GLU A 96 -14.87 37.28 31.41
C GLU A 96 -15.70 36.03 31.74
N ALA A 97 -15.79 35.08 30.81
CA ALA A 97 -16.47 33.81 31.05
C ALA A 97 -15.83 33.02 32.20
N ALA A 98 -14.50 32.96 32.26
CA ALA A 98 -13.77 32.33 33.36
C ALA A 98 -14.01 33.05 34.70
N ALA A 99 -14.08 34.39 34.71
CA ALA A 99 -14.37 35.16 35.91
C ALA A 99 -15.79 34.91 36.46
N VAL A 100 -16.77 34.70 35.57
CA VAL A 100 -18.14 34.31 35.95
C VAL A 100 -18.17 32.90 36.53
N ALA A 101 -17.38 31.98 35.98
CA ALA A 101 -17.28 30.60 36.46
C ALA A 101 -16.43 30.44 37.73
N ALA A 102 -15.57 31.41 38.07
CA ALA A 102 -14.66 31.35 39.20
C ALA A 102 -15.41 31.42 40.54
N SER A 103 -15.29 30.37 41.36
CA SER A 103 -15.94 30.31 42.68
C SER A 103 -15.24 31.13 43.76
N GLN A 104 -13.94 31.38 43.61
CA GLN A 104 -13.16 32.13 44.60
C GLN A 104 -13.11 33.63 44.24
N PRO A 105 -13.40 34.54 45.18
CA PRO A 105 -13.36 35.99 44.94
C PRO A 105 -12.02 36.49 44.41
N GLN A 106 -10.92 35.89 44.88
CA GLN A 106 -9.56 36.23 44.43
C GLN A 106 -9.30 35.87 42.97
N HIS A 107 -9.80 34.72 42.49
CA HIS A 107 -9.68 34.29 41.10
C HIS A 107 -10.53 35.18 40.19
N ARG A 108 -11.77 35.47 40.62
CA ARG A 108 -12.67 36.37 39.90
C ARG A 108 -12.05 37.76 39.75
N ALA A 109 -11.49 38.33 40.81
CA ALA A 109 -10.84 39.63 40.77
C ALA A 109 -9.64 39.65 39.81
N LEU A 110 -8.84 38.57 39.79
CA LEU A 110 -7.66 38.48 38.93
C LEU A 110 -8.03 38.31 37.44
N LEU A 111 -9.03 37.48 37.13
CA LEU A 111 -9.53 37.29 35.77
C LEU A 111 -10.21 38.56 35.24
N GLN A 112 -11.01 39.26 36.08
CA GLN A 112 -11.63 40.54 35.73
C GLN A 112 -10.61 41.64 35.49
N LYS A 113 -9.49 41.64 36.24
CA LYS A 113 -8.41 42.64 36.06
C LYS A 113 -7.87 42.64 34.63
N TYR A 114 -7.71 41.47 34.02
CA TYR A 114 -7.07 41.31 32.71
C TYR A 114 -8.05 41.11 31.55
N ARG A 115 -9.36 41.27 31.80
CA ARG A 115 -10.40 41.18 30.76
C ARG A 115 -10.14 42.11 29.58
N VAL A 116 -9.71 43.34 29.83
CA VAL A 116 -9.31 44.30 28.80
C VAL A 116 -7.78 44.37 28.82
N PRO A 117 -7.07 44.03 27.74
CA PRO A 117 -5.62 44.12 27.71
C PRO A 117 -5.14 45.56 27.93
N PHE A 118 -4.15 45.74 28.80
CA PHE A 118 -3.58 47.05 29.10
C PHE A 118 -2.09 46.96 29.42
N ASP A 119 -1.35 48.01 29.08
CA ASP A 119 0.01 48.24 29.58
C ASP A 119 -0.03 49.22 30.77
N SER A 120 0.94 49.13 31.67
CA SER A 120 1.08 50.01 32.83
C SER A 120 2.17 51.04 32.59
N LEU A 121 1.82 52.32 32.54
CA LEU A 121 2.74 53.43 32.36
C LEU A 121 2.91 54.18 33.68
N THR A 122 4.14 54.29 34.16
CA THR A 122 4.49 55.06 35.36
C THR A 122 5.26 56.34 34.98
N GLU A 123 4.65 57.48 35.33
CA GLU A 123 5.20 58.83 35.18
C GLU A 123 5.49 59.42 36.58
N ALA A 124 6.02 60.65 36.64
CA ALA A 124 6.27 61.33 37.91
C ALA A 124 5.00 61.52 38.77
N GLY A 125 3.82 61.59 38.13
CA GLY A 125 2.51 61.77 38.78
C GLY A 125 1.79 60.48 39.20
N GLY A 126 2.37 59.30 38.96
CA GLY A 126 1.78 58.00 39.32
C GLY A 126 1.70 57.01 38.16
N ALA A 127 1.14 55.83 38.43
CA ALA A 127 0.92 54.77 37.44
C ALA A 127 -0.49 54.84 36.85
N SER A 128 -0.60 54.69 35.54
CA SER A 128 -1.87 54.68 34.80
C SER A 128 -1.94 53.49 33.83
N ARG A 129 -3.16 53.00 33.58
CA ARG A 129 -3.41 51.97 32.56
C ARG A 129 -3.55 52.65 31.21
N ILE A 130 -2.88 52.11 30.21
CA ILE A 130 -2.95 52.59 28.83
C ILE A 130 -3.27 51.43 27.89
N ARG A 131 -3.79 51.74 26.70
CA ARG A 131 -3.89 50.74 25.63
C ARG A 131 -2.51 50.15 25.32
N PRO A 132 -2.42 48.85 24.99
CA PRO A 132 -1.16 48.22 24.67
C PRO A 132 -0.38 48.98 23.59
N VAL A 133 0.88 49.29 23.87
CA VAL A 133 1.68 50.14 22.97
C VAL A 133 2.18 49.34 21.77
N PRO A 134 2.30 49.97 20.59
CA PRO A 134 2.68 49.25 19.38
C PRO A 134 4.18 49.00 19.22
N ILE A 135 5.03 49.81 19.84
CA ILE A 135 6.49 49.72 19.68
C ILE A 135 7.13 49.44 21.04
N HIS A 136 7.98 48.40 21.10
CA HIS A 136 8.71 48.04 22.29
C HIS A 136 9.73 49.13 22.70
N ARG A 137 9.98 49.31 24.01
CA ARG A 137 10.79 50.40 24.58
C ARG A 137 12.22 50.40 24.05
N SER A 138 12.77 49.22 23.76
CA SER A 138 14.12 49.08 23.16
C SER A 138 14.24 49.71 21.77
N GLU A 139 13.11 49.98 21.11
CA GLU A 139 13.05 50.51 19.74
C GLU A 139 12.67 52.01 19.72
N TRP A 140 12.56 52.68 20.87
CA TRP A 140 12.25 54.11 20.97
C TRP A 140 13.44 55.04 20.67
N LYS A 141 14.55 54.52 20.13
CA LYS A 141 15.77 55.29 19.91
C LYS A 141 15.50 56.50 19.01
N GLY A 142 15.68 57.71 19.55
CA GLY A 142 15.48 58.98 18.84
C GLY A 142 14.06 59.57 18.93
N ALA A 143 13.12 58.92 19.61
CA ALA A 143 11.77 59.47 19.81
C ALA A 143 11.74 60.48 20.96
N ALA A 144 11.25 61.70 20.70
CA ALA A 144 11.04 62.72 21.74
C ALA A 144 9.73 62.47 22.53
N TYR A 145 8.70 61.94 21.86
CA TYR A 145 7.38 61.66 22.42
C TYR A 145 6.84 60.31 21.94
N ILE A 146 6.05 59.65 22.78
CA ILE A 146 5.22 58.49 22.42
C ILE A 146 3.74 58.86 22.53
N ARG A 147 2.90 58.27 21.68
CA ARG A 147 1.45 58.43 21.79
C ARG A 147 0.90 57.32 22.67
N VAL A 148 0.09 57.69 23.66
CA VAL A 148 -0.58 56.74 24.54
C VAL A 148 -2.06 57.09 24.67
N THR A 149 -2.88 56.07 24.78
CA THR A 149 -4.32 56.20 25.04
C THR A 149 -4.60 55.69 26.45
N PRO A 150 -4.82 56.57 27.45
CA PRO A 150 -5.17 56.14 28.79
C PRO A 150 -6.49 55.37 28.83
N LEU A 151 -6.61 54.42 29.75
CA LEU A 151 -7.83 53.66 30.02
C LEU A 151 -8.42 54.08 31.36
N ASP A 152 -9.74 54.20 31.44
CA ASP A 152 -10.44 54.42 32.70
C ASP A 152 -10.57 53.14 33.54
N SER A 153 -11.25 53.22 34.69
CA SER A 153 -11.49 52.08 35.57
C SER A 153 -12.36 50.98 34.96
N ALA A 154 -13.13 51.29 33.92
CA ALA A 154 -13.97 50.35 33.18
C ALA A 154 -13.25 49.76 31.94
N GLY A 155 -12.02 50.20 31.65
CA GLY A 155 -11.24 49.78 30.48
C GLY A 155 -11.60 50.52 29.19
N GLN A 156 -12.31 51.65 29.27
CA GLN A 156 -12.67 52.47 28.12
C GLN A 156 -11.56 53.47 27.77
N PRO A 157 -11.27 53.70 26.48
CA PRO A 157 -10.23 54.61 26.05
C PRO A 157 -10.61 56.08 26.29
N LEU A 158 -9.70 56.82 26.92
CA LEU A 158 -9.74 58.28 27.03
C LEU A 158 -9.02 58.94 25.83
N ALA A 159 -9.06 60.28 25.74
CA ALA A 159 -8.41 61.01 24.66
C ALA A 159 -6.90 60.68 24.57
N GLU A 160 -6.42 60.42 23.35
CA GLU A 160 -5.00 60.15 23.09
C GLU A 160 -4.16 61.37 23.47
N ARG A 161 -3.02 61.13 24.15
CA ARG A 161 -2.06 62.17 24.52
C ARG A 161 -0.63 61.75 24.19
N GLY A 162 0.23 62.75 23.95
CA GLY A 162 1.67 62.56 23.83
C GLY A 162 2.35 62.56 25.21
N VAL A 163 3.25 61.61 25.44
CA VAL A 163 4.10 61.52 26.63
C VAL A 163 5.56 61.68 26.21
N ALA A 164 6.29 62.58 26.85
CA ALA A 164 7.70 62.73 26.54
C ALA A 164 8.48 61.52 27.05
N VAL A 165 9.38 60.97 26.22
CA VAL A 165 10.11 59.73 26.56
C VAL A 165 10.94 59.88 27.84
N LYS A 166 11.43 61.08 28.13
CA LYS A 166 12.16 61.43 29.37
C LYS A 166 11.33 61.30 30.64
N ASP A 167 10.00 61.40 30.54
CA ASP A 167 9.08 61.39 31.69
C ASP A 167 8.57 59.97 32.01
N VAL A 168 8.87 58.99 31.14
CA VAL A 168 8.53 57.57 31.33
C VAL A 168 9.54 56.91 32.28
N ARG A 169 9.13 56.73 33.54
CA ARG A 169 9.95 56.03 34.55
C ARG A 169 9.94 54.52 34.31
N GLN A 170 8.75 53.95 34.18
CA GLN A 170 8.56 52.51 33.98
C GLN A 170 7.41 52.26 33.01
N LEU A 171 7.58 51.26 32.15
CA LEU A 171 6.55 50.75 31.25
C LEU A 171 6.54 49.23 31.36
N GLU A 172 5.42 48.68 31.80
CA GLU A 172 5.22 47.23 31.91
C GLU A 172 4.15 46.81 30.91
N TYR A 173 4.51 45.83 30.09
CA TYR A 173 3.62 45.31 29.06
C TYR A 173 2.59 44.35 29.65
N PHE A 174 1.42 44.29 29.04
CA PHE A 174 0.34 43.37 29.39
C PHE A 174 0.83 41.93 29.66
N GLU A 175 1.65 41.38 28.78
CA GLU A 175 2.24 40.04 28.90
C GLU A 175 3.07 39.86 30.16
N ALA A 176 3.90 40.86 30.47
CA ALA A 176 4.76 40.84 31.65
C ALA A 176 3.95 41.01 32.94
N LEU A 177 2.90 41.83 32.91
CA LEU A 177 1.97 42.01 34.03
C LEU A 177 1.21 40.73 34.34
N VAL A 178 0.67 40.06 33.31
CA VAL A 178 0.00 38.77 33.47
C VAL A 178 0.95 37.72 34.01
N LEU A 179 2.15 37.61 33.45
CA LEU A 179 3.16 36.67 33.93
C LEU A 179 3.52 36.91 35.40
N ALA A 180 3.77 38.16 35.78
CA ALA A 180 4.14 38.51 37.16
C ALA A 180 3.03 38.21 38.18
N ASP A 181 1.76 38.45 37.82
CA ASP A 181 0.65 38.12 38.72
C ASP A 181 0.32 36.62 38.77
N VAL A 182 0.60 35.88 37.70
CA VAL A 182 0.56 34.41 37.72
C VAL A 182 1.64 33.86 38.65
N GLU A 183 2.86 34.41 38.64
CA GLU A 183 3.89 34.01 39.61
C GLU A 183 3.49 34.32 41.05
N LYS A 184 2.84 35.46 41.31
CA LYS A 184 2.30 35.76 42.65
C LYS A 184 1.19 34.81 43.06
N LEU A 185 0.34 34.38 42.12
CA LEU A 185 -0.73 33.42 42.39
C LEU A 185 -0.14 32.06 42.79
N LEU A 186 0.88 31.60 42.07
CA LEU A 186 1.54 30.31 42.27
C LEU A 186 2.64 30.33 43.35
N GLY A 187 3.07 31.51 43.81
CA GLY A 187 4.16 31.70 44.78
C GLY A 187 3.73 32.06 46.21
N LYS A 188 2.43 32.01 46.56
CA LYS A 188 1.95 32.25 47.94
C LYS A 188 2.59 31.27 48.94
N GLU A 189 2.73 31.67 50.21
CA GLU A 189 3.30 30.84 51.31
C GLU A 189 2.55 29.53 51.63
N GLY A 190 1.44 29.26 50.91
CA GLY A 190 0.73 27.97 50.91
C GLY A 190 0.89 27.24 49.58
N LYS A 191 0.91 25.90 49.61
CA LYS A 191 0.97 25.07 48.39
C LYS A 191 -0.20 25.44 47.45
N PRO A 192 0.06 25.83 46.18
CA PRO A 192 -1.00 26.21 45.25
C PRO A 192 -1.98 25.07 44.99
N SER A 193 -3.26 25.38 44.92
CA SER A 193 -4.32 24.44 44.59
C SER A 193 -4.41 24.18 43.08
N LEU A 194 -5.12 23.12 42.67
CA LEU A 194 -5.36 22.86 41.24
C LEU A 194 -6.10 24.02 40.57
N ASP A 195 -7.06 24.63 41.28
CA ASP A 195 -7.82 25.76 40.74
C ASP A 195 -6.91 26.99 40.51
N ASP A 196 -5.87 27.19 41.33
CA ASP A 196 -4.87 28.24 41.09
C ASP A 196 -4.09 28.00 39.78
N TYR A 197 -3.72 26.75 39.49
CA TYR A 197 -3.06 26.37 38.24
C TYR A 197 -3.99 26.51 37.02
N LEU A 198 -5.28 26.20 37.16
CA LEU A 198 -6.25 26.37 36.06
C LEU A 198 -6.48 27.85 35.72
N VAL A 199 -6.55 28.71 36.73
CA VAL A 199 -6.64 30.17 36.53
C VAL A 199 -5.36 30.72 35.91
N ALA A 200 -4.19 30.24 36.36
CA ALA A 200 -2.91 30.57 35.75
C ALA A 200 -2.85 30.16 34.26
N GLU A 201 -3.32 28.95 33.92
CA GLU A 201 -3.40 28.48 32.53
C GLU A 201 -4.27 29.42 31.69
N GLN A 202 -5.46 29.78 32.16
CA GLN A 202 -6.38 30.67 31.44
C GLN A 202 -5.78 32.04 31.17
N LEU A 203 -5.14 32.64 32.18
CA LEU A 203 -4.48 33.93 32.07
C LEU A 203 -3.33 33.91 31.05
N LEU A 204 -2.43 32.92 31.16
CA LEU A 204 -1.29 32.78 30.26
C LEU A 204 -1.72 32.46 28.83
N ALA A 205 -2.73 31.61 28.64
CA ALA A 205 -3.28 31.29 27.32
C ALA A 205 -3.95 32.50 26.66
N ALA A 206 -4.70 33.29 27.42
CA ALA A 206 -5.31 34.53 26.95
C ALA A 206 -4.25 35.59 26.58
N ALA A 207 -3.21 35.73 27.41
CA ALA A 207 -2.09 36.63 27.14
C ALA A 207 -1.31 36.25 25.87
N LEU A 208 -1.04 34.95 25.69
CA LEU A 208 -0.36 34.46 24.48
C LEU A 208 -1.23 34.66 23.23
N ARG A 209 -2.55 34.43 23.33
CA ARG A 209 -3.47 34.66 22.21
C ARG A 209 -3.56 36.14 21.83
N PHE A 210 -3.63 37.03 22.81
CA PHE A 210 -3.56 38.47 22.57
C PHE A 210 -2.24 38.85 21.89
N HIS A 211 -1.11 38.31 22.38
CA HIS A 211 0.20 38.58 21.81
C HIS A 211 0.28 38.20 20.33
N ASP A 212 -0.11 36.97 20.00
CA ASP A 212 -0.09 36.46 18.62
C ASP A 212 -1.05 37.25 17.72
N TYR A 213 -2.27 37.55 18.20
CA TYR A 213 -3.23 38.40 17.50
C TYR A 213 -2.69 39.82 17.25
N ALA A 214 -2.04 40.43 18.24
CA ALA A 214 -1.50 41.77 18.15
C ALA A 214 -0.31 41.85 17.18
N ARG A 215 0.48 40.77 17.06
CA ARG A 215 1.53 40.63 16.06
C ARG A 215 0.96 40.53 14.65
N GLU A 216 -0.03 39.66 14.44
CA GLU A 216 -0.68 39.46 13.15
C GLU A 216 -1.35 40.73 12.60
N ARG A 217 -2.01 41.52 13.47
CA ARG A 217 -2.68 42.77 13.07
C ARG A 217 -1.81 44.03 13.15
N ASN A 218 -0.49 43.86 13.32
CA ASN A 218 0.44 44.99 13.45
C ASN A 218 0.08 45.97 14.58
N LEU A 219 -0.63 45.50 15.62
CA LEU A 219 -0.82 46.21 16.88
C LEU A 219 0.45 46.16 17.72
N ARG A 220 1.34 45.18 17.51
CA ARG A 220 2.70 45.09 18.07
C ARG A 220 3.74 44.92 16.97
N ARG A 221 4.54 45.95 16.75
CA ARG A 221 5.55 46.07 15.67
C ARG A 221 6.95 46.11 16.26
N GLY A 222 7.91 45.51 15.55
CA GLY A 222 9.31 45.44 15.99
C GLY A 222 9.78 44.03 16.34
N ARG A 223 11.08 43.86 16.53
CA ARG A 223 11.73 42.59 16.91
C ARG A 223 11.79 42.38 18.43
N GLY A 224 11.62 43.45 19.22
CA GLY A 224 11.67 43.40 20.69
C GLY A 224 10.57 42.57 21.35
N TRP A 225 9.50 42.20 20.64
CA TRP A 225 8.35 41.49 21.19
C TRP A 225 8.56 39.99 21.39
N GLU A 226 9.48 39.36 20.65
CA GLU A 226 9.78 37.92 20.81
C GLU A 226 10.31 37.59 22.22
N ALA A 227 11.01 38.54 22.86
CA ALA A 227 11.53 38.39 24.22
C ALA A 227 10.42 38.25 25.28
N LEU A 228 9.18 38.66 24.98
CA LEU A 228 8.02 38.49 25.87
C LEU A 228 7.20 37.24 25.54
N ARG A 229 7.25 36.77 24.29
CA ARG A 229 6.50 35.60 23.82
C ARG A 229 7.07 34.29 24.39
N SER A 230 8.38 34.09 24.31
CA SER A 230 9.02 32.84 24.72
C SER A 230 8.83 32.52 26.21
N PRO A 231 9.01 33.46 27.16
CA PRO A 231 8.75 33.19 28.58
C PRO A 231 7.29 32.83 28.86
N LEU A 232 6.32 33.51 28.22
CA LEU A 232 4.90 33.19 28.35
C LEU A 232 4.57 31.77 27.88
N ALA A 233 5.02 31.41 26.68
CA ALA A 233 4.77 30.09 26.11
C ALA A 233 5.41 28.98 26.95
N SER A 234 6.65 29.19 27.42
CA SER A 234 7.36 28.26 28.29
C SER A 234 6.65 28.08 29.63
N ARG A 235 6.19 29.17 30.26
CA ARG A 235 5.49 29.10 31.55
C ARG A 235 4.11 28.47 31.40
N LEU A 236 3.37 28.76 30.33
CA LEU A 236 2.09 28.12 30.04
C LEU A 236 2.24 26.59 29.93
N ARG A 237 3.27 26.13 29.21
CA ARG A 237 3.62 24.70 29.12
C ARG A 237 3.88 24.10 30.50
N GLN A 238 4.68 24.77 31.32
CA GLN A 238 5.02 24.29 32.66
C GLN A 238 3.78 24.21 33.59
N VAL A 239 2.98 25.27 33.64
CA VAL A 239 1.74 25.34 34.43
C VAL A 239 0.79 24.20 34.05
N ARG A 240 0.68 23.90 32.77
CA ARG A 240 -0.11 22.78 32.26
C ARG A 240 0.40 21.42 32.73
N LEU A 241 1.71 21.20 32.72
CA LEU A 241 2.32 19.96 33.23
C LEU A 241 2.15 19.82 34.75
N GLU A 242 2.36 20.90 35.50
CA GLU A 242 2.19 20.93 36.95
C GLU A 242 0.73 20.69 37.36
N ALA A 243 -0.24 21.22 36.61
CA ALA A 243 -1.67 20.94 36.80
C ALA A 243 -1.99 19.45 36.62
N VAL A 244 -1.41 18.80 35.60
CA VAL A 244 -1.56 17.35 35.39
C VAL A 244 -0.97 16.55 36.57
N GLN A 245 0.23 16.91 37.02
CA GLN A 245 0.87 16.25 38.17
C GLN A 245 0.09 16.44 39.47
N LEU A 246 -0.49 17.61 39.70
CA LEU A 246 -1.29 17.89 40.89
C LEU A 246 -2.63 17.14 40.85
N ALA A 247 -3.28 17.08 39.68
CA ALA A 247 -4.47 16.26 39.48
C ALA A 247 -4.18 14.78 39.76
N GLN A 248 -3.01 14.28 39.33
CA GLN A 248 -2.56 12.92 39.60
C GLN A 248 -2.40 12.65 41.10
N ARG A 249 -1.77 13.55 41.85
CA ARG A 249 -1.60 13.42 43.31
C ARG A 249 -2.93 13.51 44.07
N SER A 250 -3.87 14.31 43.57
CA SER A 250 -5.19 14.50 44.19
C SER A 250 -6.16 13.32 43.99
N GLY A 251 -5.86 12.42 43.04
CA GLY A 251 -6.74 11.30 42.69
C GLY A 251 -7.99 11.69 41.89
N ASP A 252 -8.15 12.96 41.48
CA ASP A 252 -9.25 13.41 40.62
C ASP A 252 -9.03 12.97 39.17
N MET A 253 -9.52 11.78 38.87
CA MET A 253 -9.33 11.14 37.57
C MET A 253 -10.08 11.81 36.42
N VAL A 254 -11.20 12.49 36.71
CA VAL A 254 -11.94 13.21 35.68
C VAL A 254 -11.12 14.40 35.21
N ARG A 255 -10.59 15.18 36.15
CA ARG A 255 -9.71 16.31 35.84
C ARG A 255 -8.37 15.84 35.26
N LEU A 256 -7.79 14.76 35.79
CA LEU A 256 -6.52 14.23 35.28
C LEU A 256 -6.60 13.84 33.81
N ARG A 257 -7.66 13.13 33.39
CA ARG A 257 -7.86 12.76 31.98
C ARG A 257 -8.02 13.97 31.09
N GLU A 258 -8.87 14.92 31.49
CA GLU A 258 -9.15 16.11 30.68
C GLU A 258 -7.90 16.97 30.51
N LEU A 259 -7.14 17.18 31.59
CA LEU A 259 -5.88 17.91 31.54
C LEU A 259 -4.82 17.17 30.72
N SER A 260 -4.61 15.88 30.96
CA SER A 260 -3.65 15.07 30.21
C SER A 260 -3.95 15.05 28.71
N ARG A 261 -5.23 14.92 28.32
CA ARG A 261 -5.67 15.01 26.91
C ARG A 261 -5.36 16.38 26.32
N ARG A 262 -5.73 17.46 27.01
CA ARG A 262 -5.52 18.84 26.55
C ARG A 262 -4.04 19.15 26.33
N VAL A 263 -3.18 18.74 27.27
CA VAL A 263 -1.73 18.97 27.16
C VAL A 263 -1.13 18.13 26.03
N GLY A 264 -1.54 16.87 25.88
CA GLY A 264 -1.09 16.02 24.76
C GLY A 264 -1.50 16.54 23.37
N GLU A 265 -2.70 17.14 23.25
CA GLU A 265 -3.16 17.78 22.01
C GLU A 265 -2.42 19.09 21.71
N ALA A 266 -2.08 19.87 22.75
CA ALA A 266 -1.41 21.15 22.60
C ALA A 266 0.09 21.02 22.25
N TYR A 267 0.75 19.93 22.67
CA TYR A 267 2.18 19.71 22.48
C TYR A 267 2.51 18.30 21.95
N PRO A 268 2.06 17.92 20.74
CA PRO A 268 2.18 16.56 20.23
C PRO A 268 3.62 16.11 19.92
N GLN A 269 4.55 17.05 19.73
CA GLN A 269 5.95 16.79 19.37
C GLN A 269 6.92 16.92 20.57
N ASP A 270 6.40 17.21 21.76
CA ASP A 270 7.20 17.45 22.96
C ASP A 270 7.41 16.15 23.75
N GLU A 271 8.67 15.70 23.85
CA GLU A 271 9.02 14.42 24.46
C GLU A 271 8.70 14.36 25.97
N GLU A 272 8.91 15.44 26.71
CA GLU A 272 8.65 15.48 28.15
C GLU A 272 7.13 15.45 28.41
N VAL A 273 6.35 16.19 27.62
CA VAL A 273 4.88 16.13 27.66
C VAL A 273 4.40 14.72 27.34
N ALA A 274 4.96 14.11 26.29
CA ALA A 274 4.61 12.76 25.89
C ALA A 274 4.86 11.76 27.03
N GLN A 275 6.01 11.85 27.73
CA GLN A 275 6.33 11.00 28.87
C GLN A 275 5.36 11.17 30.05
N VAL A 276 5.01 12.42 30.41
CA VAL A 276 4.06 12.70 31.50
C VAL A 276 2.67 12.15 31.19
N VAL A 277 2.16 12.41 29.97
CA VAL A 277 0.86 11.87 29.51
C VAL A 277 0.87 10.34 29.51
N ALA A 278 2.01 9.73 29.14
CA ALA A 278 2.17 8.29 29.11
C ALA A 278 2.17 7.69 30.52
N ALA A 279 2.87 8.30 31.48
CA ALA A 279 2.87 7.87 32.88
C ALA A 279 1.46 7.90 33.51
N VAL A 280 0.68 8.94 33.19
CA VAL A 280 -0.73 9.04 33.62
C VAL A 280 -1.56 7.87 33.08
N ARG A 281 -1.44 7.55 31.79
CA ARG A 281 -2.14 6.42 31.17
C ARG A 281 -1.77 5.07 31.81
N LEU A 282 -0.50 4.88 32.16
CA LEU A 282 -0.04 3.68 32.86
C LEU A 282 -0.67 3.56 34.26
N SER A 283 -0.69 4.66 35.02
CA SER A 283 -1.33 4.66 36.35
C SER A 283 -2.85 4.40 36.28
N GLU A 284 -3.49 4.88 35.21
CA GLU A 284 -4.91 4.59 34.96
C GLU A 284 -5.13 3.11 34.63
N ALA A 285 -4.29 2.54 33.75
CA ALA A 285 -4.37 1.11 33.42
C ALA A 285 -4.18 0.24 34.68
N GLU A 286 -3.21 0.56 35.53
CA GLU A 286 -2.99 -0.14 36.80
C GLU A 286 -4.22 -0.12 37.71
N ARG A 287 -4.86 1.03 37.86
CA ARG A 287 -6.08 1.14 38.67
C ARG A 287 -7.26 0.39 38.06
N LEU A 288 -7.41 0.44 36.73
CA LEU A 288 -8.46 -0.29 36.02
C LEU A 288 -8.32 -1.81 36.18
N LEU A 289 -7.08 -2.33 36.27
CA LEU A 289 -6.84 -3.75 36.55
C LEU A 289 -7.23 -4.18 37.97
N GLN A 290 -7.30 -3.25 38.93
CA GLN A 290 -7.78 -3.54 40.29
C GLN A 290 -9.30 -3.63 40.38
N SER A 291 -10.03 -3.16 39.37
CA SER A 291 -11.49 -3.26 39.32
C SER A 291 -11.92 -4.71 39.09
N PRO A 292 -13.05 -5.18 39.64
CA PRO A 292 -13.61 -6.49 39.30
C PRO A 292 -14.29 -6.53 37.92
N GLN A 293 -14.47 -5.39 37.25
CA GLN A 293 -15.24 -5.30 36.01
C GLN A 293 -14.42 -5.66 34.77
N HIS A 294 -14.95 -6.54 33.93
CA HIS A 294 -14.29 -6.93 32.68
C HIS A 294 -14.06 -5.75 31.72
N LEU A 295 -15.02 -4.81 31.63
CA LEU A 295 -14.89 -3.63 30.77
C LEU A 295 -13.71 -2.75 31.17
N ASP A 296 -13.41 -2.64 32.46
CA ASP A 296 -12.25 -1.90 32.95
C ASP A 296 -10.93 -2.58 32.53
N HIS A 297 -10.87 -3.91 32.53
CA HIS A 297 -9.69 -4.65 32.06
C HIS A 297 -9.46 -4.48 30.56
N VAL A 298 -10.53 -4.50 29.76
CA VAL A 298 -10.44 -4.22 28.32
C VAL A 298 -9.94 -2.80 28.10
N ARG A 299 -10.44 -1.83 28.87
CA ARG A 299 -9.97 -0.45 28.80
C ARG A 299 -8.51 -0.30 29.23
N ALA A 300 -8.06 -1.04 30.25
CA ALA A 300 -6.67 -1.09 30.66
C ALA A 300 -5.77 -1.61 29.53
N ARG A 301 -6.19 -2.68 28.84
CA ARG A 301 -5.48 -3.22 27.67
C ARG A 301 -5.35 -2.17 26.57
N GLU A 302 -6.45 -1.49 26.20
CA GLU A 302 -6.44 -0.42 25.20
C GLU A 302 -5.43 0.70 25.54
N LEU A 303 -5.37 1.12 26.81
CA LEU A 303 -4.40 2.12 27.25
C LEU A 303 -2.94 1.66 27.11
N LEU A 304 -2.67 0.38 27.36
CA LEU A 304 -1.34 -0.22 27.18
C LEU A 304 -0.97 -0.38 25.70
N ASP A 305 -1.94 -0.74 24.85
CA ASP A 305 -1.75 -0.82 23.40
C ASP A 305 -1.43 0.58 22.81
N ASP A 306 -2.19 1.60 23.22
CA ASP A 306 -1.95 3.00 22.88
C ASP A 306 -0.57 3.49 23.33
N TYR A 307 -0.14 3.11 24.54
CA TYR A 307 1.19 3.45 25.07
C TYR A 307 2.28 2.86 24.18
N GLN A 308 2.18 1.56 23.88
CA GLN A 308 3.20 0.85 23.10
C GLN A 308 3.26 1.33 21.64
N ALA A 309 2.13 1.76 21.07
CA ALA A 309 2.11 2.33 19.73
C ALA A 309 2.84 3.68 19.64
N ARG A 310 2.83 4.48 20.70
CA ARG A 310 3.48 5.79 20.76
C ARG A 310 4.96 5.72 21.14
N PHE A 311 5.35 4.73 21.94
CA PHE A 311 6.73 4.54 22.40
C PHE A 311 7.29 3.18 21.95
N PRO A 312 7.68 3.03 20.66
CA PRO A 312 8.22 1.78 20.14
C PRO A 312 9.62 1.50 20.73
N GLY A 313 9.79 0.40 21.46
CA GLY A 313 11.04 0.01 22.12
C GLY A 313 10.83 -1.10 23.17
N THR A 314 11.84 -1.37 24.00
CA THR A 314 11.71 -2.32 25.12
C THR A 314 10.66 -1.80 26.11
N PRO A 315 9.54 -2.54 26.33
CA PRO A 315 8.51 -2.10 27.25
C PRO A 315 9.11 -2.00 28.66
N GLY A 316 8.94 -0.84 29.32
CA GLY A 316 9.39 -0.64 30.70
C GLY A 316 8.79 -1.69 31.65
N GLU A 317 9.46 -1.99 32.76
CA GLU A 317 9.07 -3.05 33.71
C GLU A 317 7.60 -2.97 34.15
N ALA A 318 7.09 -1.75 34.36
CA ALA A 318 5.69 -1.52 34.71
C ALA A 318 4.70 -2.02 33.64
N VAL A 319 4.99 -1.80 32.36
CA VAL A 319 4.14 -2.26 31.24
C VAL A 319 4.14 -3.77 31.16
N GLN A 320 5.31 -4.41 31.32
CA GLN A 320 5.44 -5.87 31.30
C GLN A 320 4.63 -6.51 32.42
N ARG A 321 4.70 -5.97 33.64
CA ARG A 321 3.91 -6.42 34.80
C ARG A 321 2.41 -6.33 34.53
N LEU A 322 1.91 -5.19 34.04
CA LEU A 322 0.48 -4.99 33.79
C LEU A 322 -0.04 -5.89 32.65
N ARG A 323 0.76 -6.09 31.59
CA ARG A 323 0.43 -7.07 30.53
C ARG A 323 0.45 -8.50 31.06
N GLY A 324 1.37 -8.84 31.97
CA GLY A 324 1.40 -10.13 32.66
C GLY A 324 0.09 -10.43 33.40
N GLN A 325 -0.43 -9.46 34.15
CA GLN A 325 -1.72 -9.59 34.84
C GLN A 325 -2.88 -9.83 33.86
N LEU A 326 -2.98 -9.03 32.79
CA LEU A 326 -3.99 -9.25 31.74
C LEU A 326 -3.90 -10.64 31.11
N ARG A 327 -2.68 -11.13 30.88
CA ARG A 327 -2.43 -12.46 30.34
C ARG A 327 -2.86 -13.58 31.29
N GLU A 328 -2.59 -13.46 32.59
CA GLU A 328 -3.06 -14.41 33.59
C GLU A 328 -4.59 -14.48 33.65
N MET A 329 -5.26 -13.33 33.59
CA MET A 329 -6.72 -13.26 33.56
C MET A 329 -7.29 -13.88 32.27
N ALA A 330 -6.63 -13.63 31.14
CA ALA A 330 -7.00 -14.25 29.86
C ALA A 330 -6.82 -15.78 29.90
N LEU A 331 -5.73 -16.29 30.50
CA LEU A 331 -5.50 -17.72 30.69
C LEU A 331 -6.60 -18.38 31.52
N GLN A 332 -7.01 -17.75 32.62
CA GLN A 332 -8.09 -18.25 33.47
C GLN A 332 -9.43 -18.30 32.71
N ALA A 333 -9.75 -17.25 31.95
CA ALA A 333 -10.96 -17.22 31.12
C ALA A 333 -10.92 -18.29 30.01
N LEU A 334 -9.76 -18.49 29.37
CA LEU A 334 -9.58 -19.54 28.36
C LEU A 334 -9.77 -20.94 28.95
N GLN A 335 -9.24 -21.19 30.15
CA GLN A 335 -9.39 -22.47 30.84
C GLN A 335 -10.87 -22.75 31.18
N ARG A 336 -11.60 -21.74 31.69
CA ARG A 336 -13.05 -21.85 31.92
C ARG A 336 -13.82 -22.12 30.64
N ALA A 337 -13.44 -21.49 29.53
CA ALA A 337 -14.06 -21.75 28.23
C ALA A 337 -13.89 -23.22 27.79
N ARG A 338 -12.73 -23.82 28.03
CA ARG A 338 -12.47 -25.25 27.76
C ARG A 338 -13.34 -26.16 28.62
N GLU A 339 -13.37 -25.92 29.92
CA GLU A 339 -14.17 -26.69 30.87
C GLU A 339 -15.67 -26.64 30.52
N LYS A 340 -16.18 -25.44 30.17
CA LYS A 340 -17.58 -25.28 29.77
C LYS A 340 -17.90 -25.96 28.44
N LYS A 341 -16.96 -25.96 27.49
CA LYS A 341 -17.10 -26.72 26.25
C LYS A 341 -17.18 -28.22 26.50
N GLU A 342 -16.34 -28.78 27.39
CA GLU A 342 -16.36 -30.21 27.73
C GLU A 342 -17.69 -30.65 28.36
N VAL A 343 -18.31 -29.77 29.15
CA VAL A 343 -19.62 -30.01 29.78
C VAL A 343 -20.80 -29.73 28.82
N GLY A 344 -20.53 -29.25 27.59
CA GLY A 344 -21.55 -28.97 26.57
C GLY A 344 -22.28 -27.63 26.73
N ASP A 345 -21.86 -26.78 27.68
CA ASP A 345 -22.39 -25.42 27.88
C ASP A 345 -21.73 -24.45 26.89
N LEU A 346 -22.14 -24.57 25.61
CA LEU A 346 -21.58 -23.78 24.52
C LEU A 346 -21.77 -22.26 24.68
N PRO A 347 -22.92 -21.73 25.16
CA PRO A 347 -23.08 -20.29 25.36
C PRO A 347 -22.06 -19.72 26.36
N THR A 348 -21.92 -20.33 27.54
CA THR A 348 -20.95 -19.86 28.55
C THR A 348 -19.51 -20.06 28.10
N ALA A 349 -19.22 -21.16 27.39
CA ALA A 349 -17.91 -21.38 26.79
C ALA A 349 -17.53 -20.26 25.81
N ARG A 350 -18.50 -19.76 25.04
CA ARG A 350 -18.32 -18.64 24.10
C ARG A 350 -18.12 -17.30 24.82
N ASP A 351 -18.85 -17.04 25.89
CA ASP A 351 -18.72 -15.80 26.68
C ASP A 351 -17.35 -15.71 27.37
N GLU A 352 -16.89 -16.80 27.99
CA GLU A 352 -15.56 -16.87 28.61
C GLU A 352 -14.44 -16.78 27.57
N LEU A 353 -14.67 -17.34 26.38
CA LEU A 353 -13.73 -17.23 25.28
C LEU A 353 -13.65 -15.80 24.71
N ALA A 354 -14.78 -15.10 24.61
CA ALA A 354 -14.81 -13.69 24.23
C ALA A 354 -14.09 -12.82 25.26
N ARG A 355 -14.27 -13.12 26.55
CA ARG A 355 -13.52 -12.48 27.65
C ARG A 355 -12.03 -12.70 27.51
N ALA A 356 -11.57 -13.94 27.30
CA ALA A 356 -10.15 -14.24 27.10
C ALA A 356 -9.57 -13.46 25.90
N ALA A 357 -10.29 -13.45 24.76
CA ALA A 357 -9.89 -12.74 23.55
C ALA A 357 -9.83 -11.22 23.72
N ALA A 358 -10.73 -10.65 24.52
CA ALA A 358 -10.74 -9.22 24.80
C ALA A 358 -9.56 -8.80 25.69
N LEU A 359 -9.00 -9.70 26.50
CA LEU A 359 -7.88 -9.41 27.39
C LEU A 359 -6.51 -9.65 26.72
N ASP A 360 -6.30 -10.81 26.12
CA ASP A 360 -5.09 -11.16 25.34
C ASP A 360 -5.47 -11.85 24.02
N PRO A 361 -5.57 -11.10 22.91
CA PRO A 361 -5.90 -11.66 21.59
C PRO A 361 -4.84 -12.63 21.02
N ASN A 362 -3.63 -12.63 21.59
CA ASN A 362 -2.50 -13.42 21.13
C ASN A 362 -2.23 -14.62 22.04
N LEU A 363 -3.17 -14.95 22.92
CA LEU A 363 -3.07 -16.07 23.82
C LEU A 363 -3.04 -17.41 23.04
N GLU A 364 -2.12 -18.30 23.44
CA GLU A 364 -1.99 -19.62 22.84
C GLU A 364 -3.22 -20.49 23.13
N GLY A 365 -3.76 -21.20 22.14
CA GLY A 365 -4.96 -22.03 22.31
C GLY A 365 -6.29 -21.29 22.20
N LEU A 366 -6.30 -19.94 22.23
CA LEU A 366 -7.50 -19.12 22.11
C LEU A 366 -8.15 -19.25 20.73
N ARG A 367 -7.34 -19.13 19.68
CA ARG A 367 -7.80 -19.14 18.29
C ARG A 367 -8.33 -20.52 17.90
N GLU A 368 -7.68 -21.58 18.34
CA GLU A 368 -8.14 -22.95 18.13
C GLU A 368 -9.55 -23.15 18.72
N LEU A 369 -9.77 -22.68 19.95
CA LEU A 369 -11.07 -22.81 20.63
C LEU A 369 -12.15 -21.89 20.02
N GLN A 370 -11.80 -20.68 19.56
CA GLN A 370 -12.73 -19.78 18.85
C GLN A 370 -13.23 -20.41 17.56
N ARG A 371 -12.33 -21.05 16.82
CA ARG A 371 -12.65 -21.80 15.61
C ARG A 371 -13.55 -23.00 15.89
N GLU A 372 -13.26 -23.76 16.94
CA GLU A 372 -14.08 -24.91 17.34
C GLU A 372 -15.50 -24.50 17.75
N LEU A 373 -15.65 -23.37 18.46
CA LEU A 373 -16.94 -22.87 18.93
C LEU A 373 -17.67 -21.99 17.91
N ARG A 374 -17.01 -21.61 16.81
CA ARG A 374 -17.47 -20.74 15.71
C ARG A 374 -18.16 -19.45 16.18
N PHE A 375 -17.74 -18.89 17.31
CA PHE A 375 -18.36 -17.70 17.89
C PHE A 375 -17.52 -16.46 17.62
N GLY A 376 -18.13 -15.45 16.98
CA GLY A 376 -17.43 -14.20 16.61
C GLY A 376 -16.21 -14.43 15.72
N TYR A 377 -16.13 -15.57 15.03
CA TYR A 377 -14.99 -16.00 14.22
C TYR A 377 -15.34 -15.91 12.73
N PRO A 378 -15.05 -14.76 12.07
CA PRO A 378 -15.41 -14.55 10.67
C PRO A 378 -14.59 -15.43 9.73
N VAL A 379 -15.30 -16.25 8.94
CA VAL A 379 -14.73 -17.14 7.91
C VAL A 379 -15.18 -16.66 6.53
N LEU A 380 -14.24 -16.33 5.66
CA LEU A 380 -14.50 -15.97 4.28
C LEU A 380 -14.39 -17.19 3.37
N TYR A 381 -15.51 -17.60 2.75
CA TYR A 381 -15.53 -18.65 1.72
C TYR A 381 -15.43 -18.02 0.33
N VAL A 382 -14.41 -18.41 -0.43
CA VAL A 382 -14.17 -17.91 -1.79
C VAL A 382 -14.13 -19.09 -2.76
N GLY A 383 -14.95 -19.03 -3.81
CA GLY A 383 -15.03 -20.08 -4.82
C GLY A 383 -13.87 -19.95 -5.81
N VAL A 384 -13.20 -21.06 -6.10
CA VAL A 384 -12.13 -21.12 -7.12
C VAL A 384 -12.36 -22.28 -8.07
N TRP A 385 -12.09 -22.08 -9.36
CA TRP A 385 -12.25 -23.14 -10.37
C TRP A 385 -11.30 -24.32 -10.16
N GLN A 386 -10.09 -24.05 -9.67
CA GLN A 386 -9.08 -25.05 -9.32
C GLN A 386 -8.38 -24.64 -8.03
N LEU A 387 -8.10 -25.59 -7.14
CA LEU A 387 -7.33 -25.28 -5.93
C LEU A 387 -5.87 -24.95 -6.24
N PRO A 388 -5.25 -24.02 -5.49
CA PRO A 388 -3.85 -23.67 -5.70
C PRO A 388 -2.92 -24.83 -5.37
N ARG A 389 -1.87 -25.06 -6.18
CA ARG A 389 -0.87 -26.12 -5.93
C ARG A 389 0.43 -25.55 -5.37
N TYR A 390 0.99 -24.56 -6.04
CA TYR A 390 2.16 -23.81 -5.61
C TYR A 390 1.75 -22.40 -5.21
N LEU A 391 2.26 -21.96 -4.07
CA LEU A 391 1.81 -20.79 -3.34
C LEU A 391 2.95 -19.77 -3.19
N SER A 392 4.09 -19.95 -3.88
CA SER A 392 5.16 -18.96 -3.93
C SER A 392 4.98 -18.00 -5.12
N PRO A 393 5.44 -16.73 -5.00
CA PRO A 393 5.34 -15.76 -6.10
C PRO A 393 5.99 -16.22 -7.41
N SER A 394 7.06 -17.02 -7.34
CA SER A 394 7.81 -17.46 -8.53
C SER A 394 7.14 -18.59 -9.31
N LEU A 395 6.30 -19.40 -8.66
CA LEU A 395 5.67 -20.60 -9.24
C LEU A 395 4.13 -20.53 -9.32
N ALA A 396 3.54 -19.40 -8.93
CA ALA A 396 2.10 -19.18 -9.02
C ALA A 396 1.69 -18.94 -10.48
N LEU A 397 0.97 -19.90 -11.06
CA LEU A 397 0.51 -19.84 -12.46
C LEU A 397 -1.00 -19.62 -12.54
N LEU A 398 -1.78 -20.35 -11.74
CA LEU A 398 -3.25 -20.28 -11.72
C LEU A 398 -3.75 -19.02 -11.00
N ASP A 399 -4.96 -18.59 -11.31
CA ASP A 399 -5.62 -17.48 -10.61
C ASP A 399 -5.68 -17.73 -9.10
N SER A 400 -6.09 -18.93 -8.68
CA SER A 400 -6.15 -19.29 -7.26
C SER A 400 -4.78 -19.28 -6.57
N GLU A 401 -3.69 -19.52 -7.31
CA GLU A 401 -2.33 -19.43 -6.79
C GLU A 401 -1.90 -17.98 -6.63
N LYS A 402 -2.15 -17.14 -7.63
CA LYS A 402 -1.89 -15.69 -7.58
C LYS A 402 -2.71 -15.04 -6.45
N GLN A 403 -3.97 -15.43 -6.30
CA GLN A 403 -4.82 -15.00 -5.19
C GLN A 403 -4.26 -15.44 -3.84
N ALA A 404 -3.86 -16.71 -3.69
CA ALA A 404 -3.28 -17.17 -2.44
C ALA A 404 -1.93 -16.49 -2.11
N VAL A 405 -1.14 -16.10 -3.12
CA VAL A 405 0.08 -15.31 -2.93
C VAL A 405 -0.23 -13.96 -2.27
N GLU A 406 -1.33 -13.28 -2.62
CA GLU A 406 -1.75 -12.03 -1.96
C GLU A 406 -2.10 -12.22 -0.48
N LEU A 407 -2.60 -13.39 -0.09
CA LEU A 407 -2.89 -13.70 1.31
C LEU A 407 -1.61 -13.91 2.12
N LEU A 408 -0.58 -14.50 1.50
CA LEU A 408 0.63 -15.01 2.14
C LEU A 408 1.81 -14.01 2.13
N PHE A 409 1.87 -13.11 1.15
CA PHE A 409 3.03 -12.26 0.91
C PHE A 409 2.64 -10.80 0.67
N GLU A 410 3.35 -9.88 1.31
CA GLU A 410 3.27 -8.44 1.02
C GLU A 410 4.30 -8.02 -0.02
N GLY A 411 3.97 -7.03 -0.85
CA GLY A 411 4.97 -6.20 -1.52
C GLY A 411 5.50 -5.12 -0.58
N LEU A 412 6.47 -4.31 -1.01
CA LEU A 412 6.80 -3.08 -0.27
C LEU A 412 5.63 -2.10 -0.34
N LEU A 413 5.06 -1.97 -1.55
CA LEU A 413 3.80 -1.30 -1.82
C LEU A 413 2.76 -2.30 -2.31
N GLU A 414 1.49 -1.93 -2.17
CA GLU A 414 0.35 -2.64 -2.74
C GLU A 414 -0.40 -1.70 -3.68
N GLU A 415 -0.87 -2.24 -4.80
CA GLU A 415 -1.69 -1.52 -5.77
C GLU A 415 -3.13 -1.45 -5.28
N VAL A 416 -3.71 -0.26 -5.29
CA VAL A 416 -5.12 -0.03 -4.93
C VAL A 416 -5.77 0.73 -6.08
N ARG A 417 -6.87 0.19 -6.62
CA ARG A 417 -7.65 0.88 -7.65
C ARG A 417 -8.74 1.73 -7.02
N ASP A 418 -8.97 2.90 -7.58
CA ASP A 418 -10.17 3.69 -7.29
C ASP A 418 -11.33 3.32 -8.22
N SER A 419 -12.50 3.92 -8.00
CA SER A 419 -13.70 3.68 -8.80
C SER A 419 -13.60 4.18 -10.25
N SER A 420 -12.63 5.05 -10.56
CA SER A 420 -12.33 5.45 -11.94
C SER A 420 -11.44 4.43 -12.68
N GLY A 421 -10.90 3.47 -11.94
CA GLY A 421 -9.99 2.41 -12.40
C GLY A 421 -8.52 2.80 -12.40
N LEU A 422 -8.19 4.03 -11.98
CA LEU A 422 -6.82 4.49 -11.78
C LEU A 422 -6.17 3.76 -10.59
N ILE A 423 -4.87 3.51 -10.71
CA ILE A 423 -4.09 2.82 -9.68
C ILE A 423 -3.35 3.82 -8.81
N GLY A 424 -3.67 3.78 -7.52
CA GLY A 424 -2.84 4.29 -6.44
C GLY A 424 -1.94 3.20 -5.85
N TYR A 425 -1.04 3.63 -4.97
CA TYR A 425 -0.16 2.73 -4.23
C TYR A 425 -0.24 3.05 -2.75
N GLU A 426 -0.46 2.03 -1.95
CA GLU A 426 -0.52 2.14 -0.50
C GLU A 426 0.65 1.40 0.16
N PRO A 427 1.12 1.85 1.34
CA PRO A 427 2.16 1.14 2.09
C PRO A 427 1.69 -0.25 2.54
N ALA A 428 2.33 -1.30 2.01
CA ALA A 428 2.15 -2.69 2.40
C ALA A 428 3.20 -3.09 3.44
N ALA A 429 4.28 -3.79 3.12
CA ALA A 429 5.32 -4.06 4.13
C ALA A 429 6.00 -2.77 4.67
N LEU A 430 5.86 -1.64 3.97
CA LEU A 430 6.39 -0.34 4.40
C LEU A 430 5.48 0.38 5.40
N ARG A 431 6.07 1.08 6.36
CA ARG A 431 5.33 1.90 7.34
C ARG A 431 4.66 3.12 6.71
N ALA A 432 5.25 3.67 5.66
CA ALA A 432 4.77 4.84 4.92
C ALA A 432 5.27 4.79 3.47
N LEU A 433 4.80 5.70 2.63
CA LEU A 433 5.28 5.82 1.25
C LEU A 433 6.80 6.11 1.22
N PRO A 434 7.56 5.52 0.28
CA PRO A 434 9.02 5.67 0.22
C PRO A 434 9.46 7.13 0.03
N ARG A 435 10.44 7.56 0.83
CA ARG A 435 11.05 8.89 0.68
C ARG A 435 11.90 8.93 -0.60
N LEU A 436 11.80 10.03 -1.33
CA LEU A 436 12.64 10.29 -2.51
C LEU A 436 14.11 10.44 -2.11
N LEU A 437 15.00 9.81 -2.88
CA LEU A 437 16.44 10.04 -2.87
C LEU A 437 16.91 10.34 -4.30
N PRO A 438 18.05 11.03 -4.49
CA PRO A 438 18.68 11.11 -5.80
C PRO A 438 18.93 9.70 -6.37
N GLY A 439 18.29 9.38 -7.50
CA GLY A 439 18.42 8.08 -8.17
C GLY A 439 17.80 6.89 -7.43
N GLY A 440 16.98 7.10 -6.40
CA GLY A 440 16.46 5.98 -5.61
C GLY A 440 15.32 6.33 -4.64
N ARG A 441 15.01 5.36 -3.76
CA ARG A 441 13.97 5.44 -2.74
C ARG A 441 14.51 4.91 -1.40
N GLU A 442 14.18 5.61 -0.31
CA GLU A 442 14.38 5.11 1.05
C GLU A 442 13.07 4.52 1.57
N CYS A 443 13.13 3.25 1.94
CA CYS A 443 12.00 2.42 2.32
C CYS A 443 12.12 2.01 3.79
N THR A 444 11.17 2.41 4.63
CA THR A 444 11.11 2.03 6.05
C THR A 444 10.05 0.95 6.26
N LEU A 445 10.47 -0.22 6.72
CA LEU A 445 9.65 -1.41 6.89
C LEU A 445 8.90 -1.43 8.22
N ARG A 446 7.75 -2.11 8.23
CA ARG A 446 7.06 -2.57 9.45
C ARG A 446 7.81 -3.80 9.97
N ILE A 447 8.65 -3.62 11.01
CA ILE A 447 9.38 -4.75 11.61
C ILE A 447 8.51 -5.42 12.66
N SER A 448 8.44 -6.75 12.62
CA SER A 448 8.20 -7.57 13.81
C SER A 448 9.55 -8.00 14.38
N PRO A 449 9.95 -7.58 15.59
CA PRO A 449 11.11 -8.15 16.24
C PRO A 449 10.77 -9.60 16.62
N GLY A 450 11.07 -10.54 15.72
CA GLY A 450 11.22 -11.94 16.09
C GLY A 450 12.47 -12.06 16.96
N GLU A 451 12.41 -12.86 18.02
CA GLU A 451 13.51 -13.16 18.95
C GLU A 451 14.65 -13.94 18.25
N GLY A 452 15.27 -13.37 17.23
CA GLY A 452 16.38 -13.96 16.48
C GLY A 452 16.03 -15.08 15.49
N ASP A 453 14.80 -15.60 15.44
CA ASP A 453 14.38 -16.62 14.47
C ASP A 453 14.15 -16.02 13.05
N PRO A 454 14.92 -16.44 12.02
CA PRO A 454 14.75 -15.98 10.64
C PRO A 454 13.37 -16.27 10.04
N ARG A 455 12.58 -17.20 10.60
CA ARG A 455 11.21 -17.49 10.16
C ARG A 455 10.18 -16.49 10.66
N THR A 456 10.49 -15.78 11.74
CA THR A 456 9.56 -14.86 12.41
C THR A 456 10.06 -13.40 12.42
N SER A 457 11.30 -13.17 11.97
CA SER A 457 11.94 -11.86 11.86
C SER A 457 12.09 -11.45 10.39
N PHE A 458 11.35 -10.43 9.96
CA PHE A 458 11.47 -9.82 8.64
C PHE A 458 12.10 -8.43 8.73
N THR A 459 13.21 -8.21 8.01
CA THR A 459 14.03 -6.99 8.13
C THR A 459 14.46 -6.45 6.76
N SER A 460 15.16 -5.32 6.76
CA SER A 460 15.82 -4.76 5.57
C SER A 460 16.70 -5.78 4.82
N HIS A 461 17.32 -6.71 5.55
CA HIS A 461 18.17 -7.75 4.97
C HIS A 461 17.36 -8.80 4.19
N ASP A 462 16.10 -9.04 4.55
CA ASP A 462 15.21 -9.93 3.79
C ASP A 462 14.79 -9.30 2.47
N VAL A 463 14.66 -7.97 2.41
CA VAL A 463 14.46 -7.25 1.14
C VAL A 463 15.69 -7.42 0.23
N VAL A 464 16.89 -7.23 0.78
CA VAL A 464 18.15 -7.44 0.04
C VAL A 464 18.24 -8.88 -0.48
N ALA A 465 18.01 -9.86 0.39
CA ALA A 465 18.07 -11.27 0.04
C ALA A 465 16.99 -11.66 -0.99
N THR A 466 15.77 -11.11 -0.89
CA THR A 466 14.71 -11.29 -1.88
C THR A 466 15.15 -10.81 -3.26
N VAL A 467 15.69 -9.57 -3.35
CA VAL A 467 16.19 -9.03 -4.62
C VAL A 467 17.31 -9.89 -5.20
N GLN A 468 18.24 -10.36 -4.35
CA GLN A 468 19.31 -11.25 -4.79
C GLN A 468 18.80 -12.61 -5.31
N LEU A 469 17.81 -13.22 -4.62
CA LEU A 469 17.23 -14.49 -5.01
C LEU A 469 16.51 -14.38 -6.37
N LEU A 470 15.68 -13.36 -6.54
CA LEU A 470 14.94 -13.13 -7.78
C LEU A 470 15.88 -12.78 -8.95
N ARG A 471 16.97 -12.04 -8.70
CA ARG A 471 18.00 -11.73 -9.72
C ARG A 471 18.74 -12.94 -10.27
N ARG A 472 18.73 -14.09 -9.59
CA ARG A 472 19.29 -15.34 -10.15
C ARG A 472 18.50 -15.84 -11.36
N GLN A 473 17.26 -15.40 -11.53
CA GLN A 473 16.37 -15.77 -12.62
C GLN A 473 15.76 -14.53 -13.29
N PRO A 474 16.59 -13.67 -13.91
CA PRO A 474 16.16 -12.35 -14.42
C PRO A 474 15.14 -12.44 -15.56
N HIS A 475 15.05 -13.60 -16.20
CA HIS A 475 14.13 -13.90 -17.31
C HIS A 475 12.69 -14.16 -16.85
N THR A 476 12.39 -14.29 -15.54
CA THR A 476 11.07 -14.68 -15.02
C THR A 476 10.16 -13.49 -14.68
N TRP A 477 8.83 -13.66 -14.66
CA TRP A 477 7.91 -12.58 -14.26
C TRP A 477 8.15 -12.05 -12.85
N ALA A 478 8.54 -12.89 -11.89
CA ALA A 478 8.84 -12.47 -10.52
C ALA A 478 10.03 -11.47 -10.45
N ALA A 479 10.97 -11.56 -11.39
CA ALA A 479 12.13 -10.67 -11.46
C ALA A 479 11.90 -9.40 -12.32
N TRP A 480 10.75 -9.26 -12.99
CA TRP A 480 10.48 -8.15 -13.93
C TRP A 480 10.75 -6.75 -13.32
N PRO A 481 10.21 -6.41 -12.13
CA PRO A 481 10.46 -5.10 -11.52
C PRO A 481 11.94 -4.82 -11.25
N LEU A 482 12.74 -5.86 -11.04
CA LEU A 482 14.13 -5.75 -10.63
C LEU A 482 15.07 -5.36 -11.77
N LEU A 483 14.63 -5.50 -13.02
CA LEU A 483 15.39 -5.07 -14.21
C LEU A 483 15.58 -3.55 -14.27
N TRP A 484 14.74 -2.81 -13.55
CA TRP A 484 14.79 -1.36 -13.45
C TRP A 484 15.66 -0.86 -12.29
N LEU A 485 16.01 -1.76 -11.37
CA LEU A 485 16.84 -1.44 -10.21
C LEU A 485 18.33 -1.51 -10.57
N ALA A 486 19.15 -0.73 -9.85
CA ALA A 486 20.61 -0.73 -9.98
C ALA A 486 21.18 -2.15 -9.83
N PRO A 487 22.23 -2.53 -10.56
CA PRO A 487 22.80 -3.88 -10.51
C PRO A 487 23.32 -4.25 -9.12
N GLU A 488 23.76 -3.26 -8.33
CA GLU A 488 24.10 -3.43 -6.92
C GLU A 488 22.87 -3.84 -6.10
N PRO A 489 23.05 -4.68 -5.07
CA PRO A 489 21.94 -5.00 -4.17
C PRO A 489 21.46 -3.75 -3.41
N PRO A 490 20.19 -3.73 -2.96
CA PRO A 490 19.70 -2.68 -2.08
C PRO A 490 20.61 -2.50 -0.85
N GLN A 491 20.72 -1.27 -0.36
CA GLN A 491 21.61 -0.95 0.76
C GLN A 491 20.81 -0.84 2.06
N PRO A 492 20.99 -1.75 3.03
CA PRO A 492 20.36 -1.61 4.33
C PRO A 492 21.04 -0.46 5.08
N ARG A 493 20.25 0.50 5.58
CA ARG A 493 20.72 1.58 6.45
C ARG A 493 20.73 1.13 7.91
N ASP A 494 19.71 0.37 8.29
CA ASP A 494 19.51 -0.24 9.60
C ASP A 494 18.61 -1.48 9.42
N THR A 495 18.10 -2.07 10.51
CA THR A 495 17.24 -3.27 10.46
C THR A 495 15.87 -3.01 9.83
N ALA A 496 15.38 -1.78 9.84
CA ALA A 496 14.06 -1.37 9.33
C ALA A 496 14.13 -0.72 7.96
N THR A 497 15.26 -0.10 7.64
CA THR A 497 15.37 0.84 6.54
C THR A 497 16.31 0.31 5.47
N VAL A 498 15.83 0.33 4.23
CA VAL A 498 16.58 -0.11 3.06
C VAL A 498 16.49 0.94 1.96
N ARG A 499 17.59 1.15 1.22
CA ARG A 499 17.66 2.05 0.08
C ARG A 499 17.69 1.23 -1.21
N LEU A 500 16.77 1.52 -2.11
CA LEU A 500 16.70 0.94 -3.44
C LEU A 500 17.08 2.01 -4.46
N PHE A 501 18.02 1.69 -5.34
CA PHE A 501 18.46 2.58 -6.41
C PHE A 501 17.94 2.09 -7.76
N LEU A 502 17.64 3.02 -8.66
CA LEU A 502 17.18 2.74 -10.01
C LEU A 502 18.37 2.74 -10.97
N ALA A 503 18.46 1.76 -11.86
CA ALA A 503 19.40 1.78 -12.98
C ALA A 503 18.94 2.77 -14.05
N GLN A 504 17.63 2.86 -14.22
CA GLN A 504 16.97 3.69 -15.23
C GLN A 504 15.61 4.16 -14.68
N LEU A 505 15.14 5.30 -15.18
CA LEU A 505 13.93 5.92 -14.67
C LEU A 505 12.70 5.29 -15.35
N HIS A 506 11.75 4.84 -14.54
CA HIS A 506 10.45 4.29 -14.97
C HIS A 506 9.38 5.41 -14.94
N PRO A 507 8.36 5.40 -15.82
CA PRO A 507 7.27 6.39 -15.79
C PRO A 507 6.55 6.46 -14.43
N ASP A 508 6.37 5.32 -13.76
CA ASP A 508 5.96 5.26 -12.36
C ASP A 508 6.85 4.33 -11.55
N PRO A 509 7.86 4.86 -10.85
CA PRO A 509 8.77 4.03 -10.05
C PRO A 509 8.11 3.29 -8.88
N ARG A 510 6.87 3.61 -8.51
CA ARG A 510 6.16 2.91 -7.41
C ARG A 510 5.70 1.52 -7.83
N ALA A 511 5.34 1.34 -9.10
CA ALA A 511 5.02 0.04 -9.70
C ALA A 511 6.14 -0.99 -9.48
N LEU A 512 7.40 -0.52 -9.43
CA LEU A 512 8.57 -1.38 -9.26
C LEU A 512 8.72 -1.94 -7.83
N LEU A 513 7.94 -1.43 -6.86
CA LEU A 513 8.02 -1.78 -5.44
C LEU A 513 6.90 -2.75 -5.01
N THR A 514 6.15 -3.32 -5.94
CA THR A 514 5.03 -4.24 -5.67
C THR A 514 5.46 -5.72 -5.68
N PHE A 515 6.72 -6.03 -6.02
CA PHE A 515 7.25 -7.39 -5.98
C PHE A 515 7.11 -7.99 -4.57
N LYS A 516 6.74 -9.27 -4.51
CA LYS A 516 6.46 -9.97 -3.25
C LYS A 516 7.73 -10.25 -2.47
N LEU A 517 7.70 -9.91 -1.19
CA LEU A 517 8.81 -10.11 -0.28
C LEU A 517 8.90 -11.56 0.17
N LEU A 518 10.06 -12.19 -0.01
CA LEU A 518 10.32 -13.56 0.40
C LEU A 518 11.03 -13.58 1.76
N PRO A 519 10.96 -14.68 2.54
CA PRO A 519 11.85 -14.91 3.68
C PRO A 519 13.29 -15.17 3.18
N GLY A 520 13.89 -14.15 2.58
CA GLY A 520 15.06 -14.29 1.72
C GLY A 520 16.30 -14.77 2.47
N ARG A 521 16.53 -14.31 3.70
CA ARG A 521 17.64 -14.81 4.52
C ARG A 521 17.50 -16.28 4.83
N TRP A 522 16.30 -16.72 5.20
CA TRP A 522 16.02 -18.13 5.51
C TRP A 522 16.24 -19.02 4.29
N LEU A 523 15.75 -18.61 3.11
CA LEU A 523 15.98 -19.33 1.86
C LEU A 523 17.47 -19.43 1.52
N GLN A 524 18.20 -18.32 1.61
CA GLN A 524 19.65 -18.30 1.35
C GLN A 524 20.43 -19.18 2.33
N GLN A 525 20.09 -19.16 3.63
CA GLN A 525 20.73 -19.99 4.65
C GLN A 525 20.55 -21.49 4.38
N LEU A 526 19.40 -21.89 3.79
CA LEU A 526 19.13 -23.26 3.40
C LEU A 526 19.58 -23.61 1.97
N GLY A 527 20.24 -22.67 1.26
CA GLY A 527 20.65 -22.88 -0.13
C GLY A 527 19.49 -22.99 -1.12
N LYS A 528 18.28 -22.56 -0.74
CA LYS A 528 17.07 -22.62 -1.55
C LYS A 528 16.98 -21.44 -2.52
N THR A 529 16.32 -21.66 -3.65
CA THR A 529 16.02 -20.62 -4.66
C THR A 529 14.60 -20.07 -4.48
N ALA A 530 14.26 -19.01 -5.22
CA ALA A 530 12.94 -18.38 -5.15
C ALA A 530 11.80 -19.28 -5.69
N ASP A 531 12.15 -20.28 -6.49
CA ASP A 531 11.29 -21.28 -7.14
C ASP A 531 11.45 -22.68 -6.52
N ASP A 532 11.99 -22.78 -5.29
CA ASP A 532 12.10 -24.03 -4.56
C ASP A 532 10.70 -24.68 -4.35
N LEU A 533 10.52 -25.90 -4.84
CA LEU A 533 9.23 -26.60 -4.86
C LEU A 533 8.68 -26.89 -3.44
N ASP A 534 9.55 -27.22 -2.50
CA ASP A 534 9.15 -27.50 -1.11
C ASP A 534 8.63 -26.23 -0.43
N PHE A 535 9.35 -25.12 -0.62
CA PHE A 535 8.92 -23.81 -0.15
C PHE A 535 7.60 -23.39 -0.81
N ALA A 536 7.45 -23.61 -2.11
CA ALA A 536 6.24 -23.26 -2.84
C ALA A 536 5.00 -24.06 -2.40
N GLN A 537 5.15 -25.29 -1.90
CA GLN A 537 4.02 -26.06 -1.38
C GLN A 537 3.59 -25.64 0.03
N ARG A 538 4.54 -25.16 0.85
CA ARG A 538 4.32 -24.76 2.24
C ARG A 538 5.02 -23.44 2.56
N PRO A 539 4.64 -22.34 1.88
CA PRO A 539 5.31 -21.07 2.10
C PRO A 539 4.89 -20.44 3.42
N PHE A 540 5.73 -19.53 3.89
CA PHE A 540 5.40 -18.55 4.91
C PHE A 540 5.98 -17.20 4.47
N GLY A 541 5.30 -16.12 4.87
CA GLY A 541 5.62 -14.78 4.40
C GLY A 541 5.09 -13.70 5.35
N THR A 542 5.11 -12.46 4.87
CA THR A 542 4.71 -11.26 5.61
C THR A 542 3.21 -10.97 5.54
N GLY A 543 2.46 -11.68 4.69
CA GLY A 543 1.05 -11.41 4.42
C GLY A 543 0.12 -11.55 5.64
N PRO A 544 -1.12 -11.04 5.53
CA PRO A 544 -2.11 -11.07 6.61
C PRO A 544 -2.56 -12.48 6.99
N TYR A 545 -2.32 -13.49 6.17
CA TYR A 545 -2.67 -14.87 6.43
C TYR A 545 -1.49 -15.82 6.24
N ARG A 546 -1.62 -17.02 6.82
CA ARG A 546 -0.70 -18.14 6.65
C ARG A 546 -1.47 -19.39 6.22
N LEU A 547 -0.83 -20.22 5.40
CA LEU A 547 -1.38 -21.51 5.01
C LEU A 547 -1.56 -22.38 6.27
N HIS A 548 -2.76 -22.92 6.45
CA HIS A 548 -3.05 -23.85 7.55
C HIS A 548 -3.16 -25.28 7.06
N ALA A 549 -4.06 -25.54 6.11
CA ALA A 549 -4.38 -26.89 5.68
C ALA A 549 -4.85 -26.95 4.23
N ARG A 550 -4.71 -28.14 3.63
CA ARG A 550 -5.26 -28.50 2.33
C ARG A 550 -6.13 -29.74 2.52
N VAL A 551 -7.38 -29.65 2.12
CA VAL A 551 -8.37 -30.73 2.20
C VAL A 551 -8.62 -31.24 0.79
N ASP A 552 -7.73 -32.13 0.34
CA ASP A 552 -7.79 -32.68 -1.01
C ASP A 552 -8.78 -33.84 -1.15
N GLN A 553 -9.08 -34.54 -0.05
CA GLN A 553 -10.01 -35.68 0.01
C GLN A 553 -11.04 -35.47 1.12
N PRO A 554 -12.06 -34.61 0.88
CA PRO A 554 -13.12 -34.37 1.85
C PRO A 554 -14.08 -35.56 1.97
N PRO A 555 -14.86 -35.67 3.06
CA PRO A 555 -15.98 -36.60 3.15
C PRO A 555 -17.01 -36.39 2.01
N PRO A 556 -17.82 -37.41 1.65
CA PRO A 556 -18.85 -37.27 0.64
C PRO A 556 -19.78 -36.07 0.90
N GLY A 557 -20.00 -35.25 -0.13
CA GLY A 557 -20.84 -34.06 -0.04
C GLY A 557 -20.16 -32.79 0.49
N GLN A 558 -18.86 -32.83 0.81
CA GLN A 558 -18.06 -31.65 1.13
C GLN A 558 -17.09 -31.30 -0.01
N PRO A 559 -16.88 -30.01 -0.32
CA PRO A 559 -15.95 -29.59 -1.36
C PRO A 559 -14.49 -29.74 -0.91
N ARG A 560 -13.58 -29.80 -1.88
CA ARG A 560 -12.13 -29.69 -1.60
C ARG A 560 -11.82 -28.24 -1.25
N GLU A 561 -10.91 -28.03 -0.30
CA GLU A 561 -10.62 -26.70 0.22
C GLU A 561 -9.13 -26.46 0.50
N VAL A 562 -8.69 -25.20 0.40
CA VAL A 562 -7.42 -24.72 0.99
C VAL A 562 -7.74 -23.65 2.03
N ILE A 563 -7.18 -23.82 3.22
CA ILE A 563 -7.54 -23.05 4.41
C ILE A 563 -6.36 -22.19 4.84
N PHE A 564 -6.63 -20.91 5.08
CA PHE A 564 -5.68 -19.91 5.55
C PHE A 564 -6.19 -19.28 6.84
N PHE A 565 -5.29 -19.10 7.82
CA PHE A 565 -5.60 -18.41 9.07
C PHE A 565 -4.87 -17.09 9.17
N ASP A 566 -5.41 -16.18 9.95
CA ASP A 566 -4.77 -14.91 10.24
C ASP A 566 -3.34 -15.09 10.76
N ASN A 567 -2.42 -14.28 10.24
CA ASN A 567 -1.01 -14.31 10.60
C ASN A 567 -0.80 -13.48 11.87
N PRO A 568 -0.44 -14.08 13.03
CA PRO A 568 -0.22 -13.33 14.26
C PRO A 568 0.88 -12.27 14.13
N LEU A 569 1.87 -12.48 13.26
CA LEU A 569 2.98 -11.53 13.05
C LEU A 569 2.51 -10.26 12.34
N TYR A 570 1.45 -10.33 11.53
CA TYR A 570 0.89 -9.18 10.83
C TYR A 570 0.33 -8.14 11.82
N ALA A 571 -0.37 -8.62 12.85
CA ALA A 571 -1.00 -7.80 13.89
C ALA A 571 -0.02 -7.18 14.89
N ARG A 572 1.25 -7.59 14.89
CA ARG A 572 2.27 -7.07 15.83
C ARG A 572 2.71 -5.64 15.51
N SER A 573 2.46 -5.16 14.28
CA SER A 573 2.76 -3.78 13.93
C SER A 573 1.76 -2.84 14.62
N PRO A 574 2.22 -1.75 15.29
CA PRO A 574 1.32 -0.88 16.07
C PRO A 574 0.16 -0.25 15.30
N ASP A 575 0.32 -0.05 13.99
CA ASP A 575 -0.69 0.50 13.09
C ASP A 575 -1.62 -0.57 12.48
N ARG A 576 -1.42 -1.84 12.82
CA ARG A 576 -2.19 -3.00 12.33
C ARG A 576 -2.85 -3.80 13.45
N VAL A 577 -2.96 -3.21 14.63
CA VAL A 577 -3.62 -3.85 15.78
C VAL A 577 -5.06 -4.22 15.37
N HIS A 578 -5.46 -5.44 15.71
CA HIS A 578 -6.75 -6.05 15.35
C HIS A 578 -6.95 -6.40 13.86
N LEU A 579 -5.92 -6.29 13.02
CA LEU A 579 -5.95 -6.79 11.63
C LEU A 579 -5.25 -8.17 11.52
N PRO A 580 -5.67 -9.04 10.59
CA PRO A 580 -6.84 -8.89 9.73
C PRO A 580 -8.16 -9.05 10.50
N ARG A 581 -9.24 -8.46 9.97
CA ARG A 581 -10.59 -8.53 10.57
C ARG A 581 -11.25 -9.89 10.33
N ILE A 582 -11.12 -10.44 9.13
CA ILE A 582 -11.49 -11.82 8.80
C ILE A 582 -10.40 -12.76 9.34
N ARG A 583 -10.79 -13.77 10.11
CA ARG A 583 -9.85 -14.67 10.81
C ARG A 583 -9.42 -15.86 9.97
N GLU A 584 -10.27 -16.27 9.05
CA GLU A 584 -10.05 -17.44 8.23
C GLU A 584 -10.53 -17.20 6.81
N VAL A 585 -9.73 -17.62 5.83
CA VAL A 585 -10.10 -17.62 4.42
C VAL A 585 -10.05 -19.05 3.93
N ARG A 586 -11.12 -19.49 3.26
CA ARG A 586 -11.23 -20.80 2.63
C ARG A 586 -11.42 -20.63 1.14
N LEU A 587 -10.48 -21.16 0.37
CA LEU A 587 -10.66 -21.33 -1.07
C LEU A 587 -11.34 -22.67 -1.31
N VAL A 588 -12.54 -22.64 -1.89
CA VAL A 588 -13.42 -23.79 -2.10
C VAL A 588 -13.46 -24.14 -3.58
N GLU A 589 -13.15 -25.39 -3.94
CA GLU A 589 -13.17 -25.80 -5.34
C GLU A 589 -14.61 -25.87 -5.89
N ILE A 590 -14.86 -25.14 -6.97
CA ILE A 590 -16.16 -25.11 -7.66
C ILE A 590 -16.07 -25.67 -9.09
N ARG A 591 -15.07 -26.52 -9.37
CA ARG A 591 -14.92 -27.18 -10.67
C ARG A 591 -16.18 -27.99 -11.04
N PRO A 592 -16.73 -27.85 -12.27
CA PRO A 592 -17.85 -28.66 -12.72
C PRO A 592 -17.45 -30.13 -12.90
N SER A 593 -18.40 -31.05 -12.72
CA SER A 593 -18.28 -32.44 -13.16
C SER A 593 -19.59 -32.89 -13.83
N PRO A 594 -19.57 -33.97 -14.65
CA PRO A 594 -20.80 -34.45 -15.31
C PRO A 594 -21.92 -34.81 -14.33
N THR A 595 -21.57 -35.26 -13.12
CA THR A 595 -22.52 -35.66 -12.07
C THR A 595 -22.82 -34.53 -11.06
N ASP A 596 -22.09 -33.41 -11.12
CA ASP A 596 -22.23 -32.27 -10.22
C ASP A 596 -21.98 -30.95 -11.00
N PRO A 597 -23.01 -30.40 -11.65
CA PRO A 597 -22.93 -29.13 -12.36
C PRO A 597 -22.59 -27.97 -11.41
N TYR A 598 -21.76 -27.03 -11.86
CA TYR A 598 -21.26 -26.00 -10.95
C TYR A 598 -22.35 -25.03 -10.44
N LEU A 599 -23.31 -24.67 -11.28
CA LEU A 599 -24.26 -23.58 -10.99
C LEU A 599 -25.25 -23.90 -9.85
N PRO A 600 -25.92 -25.07 -9.80
CA PRO A 600 -26.74 -25.45 -8.64
C PRO A 600 -25.95 -25.42 -7.33
N ARG A 601 -24.74 -25.97 -7.32
CA ARG A 601 -23.86 -25.98 -6.14
C ARG A 601 -23.47 -24.58 -5.69
N VAL A 602 -23.04 -23.72 -6.61
CA VAL A 602 -22.65 -22.33 -6.30
C VAL A 602 -23.84 -21.53 -5.78
N THR A 603 -25.00 -21.63 -6.43
CA THR A 603 -26.20 -20.89 -6.01
C THR A 603 -26.70 -21.36 -4.65
N GLU A 604 -26.70 -22.66 -4.37
CA GLU A 604 -27.02 -23.20 -3.05
C GLU A 604 -25.99 -22.77 -1.98
N ALA A 605 -24.71 -22.76 -2.30
CA ALA A 605 -23.66 -22.32 -1.38
C ALA A 605 -23.83 -20.85 -0.99
N PHE A 606 -24.18 -19.96 -1.93
CA PHE A 606 -24.53 -18.57 -1.62
C PHE A 606 -25.79 -18.46 -0.76
N ARG A 607 -26.86 -19.23 -1.07
CA ARG A 607 -28.11 -19.21 -0.25
C ARG A 607 -27.84 -19.57 1.20
N ASN A 608 -26.97 -20.54 1.43
CA ASN A 608 -26.66 -21.10 2.74
C ASN A 608 -25.51 -20.38 3.46
N GLY A 609 -24.97 -19.29 2.91
CA GLY A 609 -23.82 -18.57 3.50
C GLY A 609 -22.52 -19.40 3.54
N ARG A 610 -22.41 -20.42 2.68
CA ARG A 610 -21.22 -21.27 2.50
C ARG A 610 -20.31 -20.77 1.36
N LEU A 611 -20.68 -19.66 0.73
CA LEU A 611 -19.91 -18.96 -0.28
C LEU A 611 -20.17 -17.46 -0.13
N HIS A 612 -19.09 -16.67 -0.07
CA HIS A 612 -19.17 -15.22 0.07
C HIS A 612 -18.68 -14.48 -1.18
N LEU A 613 -17.80 -15.10 -1.96
CA LEU A 613 -17.19 -14.46 -3.12
C LEU A 613 -16.92 -15.49 -4.22
N LEU A 614 -17.26 -15.15 -5.46
CA LEU A 614 -16.89 -15.90 -6.65
C LEU A 614 -16.29 -14.92 -7.67
N PRO A 615 -14.98 -14.97 -7.95
CA PRO A 615 -14.26 -13.94 -8.72
C PRO A 615 -14.55 -13.94 -10.22
N ASP A 616 -15.20 -14.97 -10.77
CA ASP A 616 -15.38 -15.07 -12.21
C ASP A 616 -16.58 -15.92 -12.61
N ILE A 617 -17.68 -15.25 -12.94
CA ILE A 617 -18.94 -15.86 -13.40
C ILE A 617 -19.04 -15.72 -14.93
N PRO A 618 -19.46 -16.78 -15.64
CA PRO A 618 -19.86 -16.65 -17.04
C PRO A 618 -20.97 -15.62 -17.25
N THR A 619 -20.84 -14.76 -18.26
CA THR A 619 -21.85 -13.73 -18.59
C THR A 619 -23.25 -14.30 -18.77
N VAL A 620 -23.34 -15.48 -19.41
CA VAL A 620 -24.59 -16.21 -19.61
C VAL A 620 -25.28 -16.63 -18.31
N ASP A 621 -24.52 -16.76 -17.22
CA ASP A 621 -25.01 -17.19 -15.91
C ASP A 621 -25.29 -16.03 -14.96
N VAL A 622 -24.93 -14.78 -15.31
CA VAL A 622 -25.24 -13.58 -14.50
C VAL A 622 -26.72 -13.49 -14.11
N PRO A 623 -27.70 -13.73 -15.01
CA PRO A 623 -29.12 -13.71 -14.65
C PRO A 623 -29.52 -14.72 -13.56
N GLN A 624 -28.73 -15.78 -13.34
CA GLN A 624 -28.99 -16.79 -12.30
C GLN A 624 -28.67 -16.29 -10.89
N PHE A 625 -27.93 -15.17 -10.78
CA PHE A 625 -27.61 -14.51 -9.51
C PHE A 625 -28.47 -13.27 -9.28
N THR A 626 -28.75 -12.49 -10.33
CA THR A 626 -29.41 -11.18 -10.21
C THR A 626 -30.83 -11.13 -10.79
N GLY A 627 -31.21 -12.10 -11.62
CA GLY A 627 -32.48 -12.09 -12.34
C GLY A 627 -33.70 -12.40 -11.45
N PRO A 628 -34.91 -12.03 -11.92
CA PRO A 628 -36.16 -12.40 -11.27
C PRO A 628 -36.27 -13.92 -11.09
N GLY A 629 -36.57 -14.37 -9.86
CA GLY A 629 -36.70 -15.80 -9.55
C GLY A 629 -35.39 -16.54 -9.22
N SER A 630 -34.22 -15.86 -9.24
CA SER A 630 -32.94 -16.45 -8.81
C SER A 630 -32.94 -16.91 -7.33
N GLY A 631 -33.74 -16.24 -6.49
CA GLY A 631 -33.70 -16.40 -5.03
C GLY A 631 -32.40 -15.90 -4.40
N LEU A 632 -31.58 -15.14 -5.14
CA LEU A 632 -30.26 -14.65 -4.73
C LEU A 632 -30.10 -13.14 -4.84
N ALA A 633 -30.95 -12.42 -5.59
CA ALA A 633 -30.81 -10.98 -5.82
C ALA A 633 -30.72 -10.13 -4.52
N ASP A 634 -31.41 -10.55 -3.46
CA ASP A 634 -31.39 -9.89 -2.13
C ASP A 634 -30.17 -10.26 -1.28
N ARG A 635 -29.35 -11.23 -1.72
CA ARG A 635 -28.21 -11.79 -0.98
C ARG A 635 -26.88 -11.60 -1.69
N VAL A 636 -26.89 -11.57 -3.03
CA VAL A 636 -25.71 -11.51 -3.86
C VAL A 636 -25.81 -10.30 -4.78
N GLU A 637 -24.70 -9.58 -4.87
CA GLU A 637 -24.48 -8.55 -5.86
C GLU A 637 -23.50 -9.10 -6.91
N VAL A 638 -23.77 -8.85 -8.19
CA VAL A 638 -22.82 -9.15 -9.26
C VAL A 638 -22.27 -7.84 -9.80
N VAL A 639 -20.96 -7.66 -9.66
CA VAL A 639 -20.23 -6.52 -10.22
C VAL A 639 -19.42 -6.95 -11.44
N THR A 640 -19.17 -6.03 -12.36
CA THR A 640 -18.39 -6.33 -13.57
C THR A 640 -17.13 -5.48 -13.60
N VAL A 641 -15.97 -6.14 -13.62
CA VAL A 641 -14.68 -5.50 -13.80
C VAL A 641 -14.39 -5.45 -15.29
N THR A 642 -14.50 -4.25 -15.87
CA THR A 642 -14.27 -4.01 -17.31
C THR A 642 -12.84 -3.54 -17.59
N GLN A 643 -12.27 -2.76 -16.68
CA GLN A 643 -10.89 -2.28 -16.78
C GLN A 643 -9.94 -3.23 -16.03
N HIS A 644 -9.43 -4.25 -16.74
CA HIS A 644 -8.45 -5.20 -16.20
C HIS A 644 -7.32 -5.48 -17.18
N ARG A 645 -6.26 -6.13 -16.69
CA ARG A 645 -5.00 -6.38 -17.41
C ARG A 645 -4.96 -7.68 -18.22
N ARG A 646 -6.04 -8.46 -18.20
CA ARG A 646 -6.08 -9.80 -18.82
C ARG A 646 -6.59 -9.73 -20.25
N ILE A 647 -5.81 -10.29 -21.17
CA ILE A 647 -6.23 -10.57 -22.55
C ILE A 647 -6.18 -12.07 -22.80
N HIS A 648 -6.88 -12.55 -23.83
CA HIS A 648 -6.74 -13.91 -24.34
C HIS A 648 -6.02 -13.88 -25.67
N ILE A 649 -5.10 -14.81 -25.86
CA ILE A 649 -4.23 -14.89 -27.03
C ILE A 649 -4.17 -16.32 -27.55
N LEU A 650 -3.82 -16.47 -28.83
CA LEU A 650 -3.11 -17.67 -29.27
C LEU A 650 -1.62 -17.37 -29.15
N ALA A 651 -0.97 -18.00 -28.17
CA ALA A 651 0.48 -18.03 -28.11
C ALA A 651 1.00 -18.82 -29.31
N VAL A 652 1.98 -18.26 -30.02
CA VAL A 652 2.62 -18.88 -31.18
C VAL A 652 4.06 -19.23 -30.79
N ASN A 653 4.49 -20.46 -31.05
CA ASN A 653 5.86 -20.87 -30.80
C ASN A 653 6.74 -20.59 -32.03
N LEU A 654 7.52 -19.51 -32.02
CA LEU A 654 8.36 -19.10 -33.16
C LEU A 654 9.61 -19.99 -33.35
N ARG A 655 9.90 -20.93 -32.44
CA ARG A 655 10.91 -21.98 -32.70
C ARG A 655 10.45 -22.98 -33.76
N ARG A 656 9.16 -23.03 -34.07
CA ARG A 656 8.65 -23.84 -35.18
C ARG A 656 8.94 -23.14 -36.51
N PRO A 657 9.68 -23.75 -37.46
CA PRO A 657 10.06 -23.09 -38.70
C PRO A 657 8.88 -22.56 -39.53
N TYR A 658 7.74 -23.26 -39.53
CA TYR A 658 6.53 -22.82 -40.22
C TYR A 658 5.89 -21.59 -39.57
N PHE A 659 5.96 -21.46 -38.24
CA PHE A 659 5.46 -20.26 -37.57
C PHE A 659 6.41 -19.08 -37.64
N GLN A 660 7.65 -19.23 -38.10
CA GLN A 660 8.51 -18.08 -38.42
C GLN A 660 7.99 -17.32 -39.65
N ARG A 661 7.17 -17.95 -40.50
CA ARG A 661 6.54 -17.32 -41.65
C ARG A 661 5.40 -16.40 -41.23
N LYS A 662 5.55 -15.10 -41.49
CA LYS A 662 4.53 -14.09 -41.19
C LYS A 662 3.24 -14.33 -41.96
N SER A 663 3.34 -14.78 -43.20
CA SER A 663 2.20 -15.13 -44.07
C SER A 663 1.25 -16.10 -43.37
N LEU A 664 1.76 -17.16 -42.73
CA LEU A 664 0.94 -18.08 -41.93
C LEU A 664 0.30 -17.38 -40.72
N ARG A 665 1.08 -16.66 -39.91
CA ARG A 665 0.56 -15.99 -38.69
C ARG A 665 -0.52 -14.96 -39.04
N GLN A 666 -0.31 -14.19 -40.11
CA GLN A 666 -1.25 -13.21 -40.63
C GLN A 666 -2.51 -13.89 -41.19
N ALA A 667 -2.37 -14.96 -41.96
CA ALA A 667 -3.52 -15.72 -42.47
C ALA A 667 -4.40 -16.22 -41.32
N LEU A 668 -3.79 -16.79 -40.27
CA LEU A 668 -4.52 -17.25 -39.09
C LEU A 668 -5.20 -16.09 -38.37
N SER A 669 -4.50 -15.00 -38.09
CA SER A 669 -5.10 -13.85 -37.39
C SER A 669 -6.27 -13.24 -38.16
N LEU A 670 -6.09 -13.02 -39.46
CA LEU A 670 -7.09 -12.38 -40.34
C LEU A 670 -8.30 -13.27 -40.63
N GLY A 671 -8.13 -14.59 -40.57
CA GLY A 671 -9.20 -15.57 -40.82
C GLY A 671 -10.15 -15.78 -39.65
N ILE A 672 -9.79 -15.32 -38.44
CA ILE A 672 -10.61 -15.50 -37.23
C ILE A 672 -11.64 -14.37 -37.13
N ASP A 673 -12.92 -14.73 -37.09
CA ASP A 673 -14.03 -13.83 -36.79
C ASP A 673 -14.25 -13.80 -35.26
N ARG A 674 -13.54 -12.88 -34.60
CA ARG A 674 -13.49 -12.79 -33.14
C ARG A 674 -14.82 -12.36 -32.54
N GLU A 675 -15.55 -11.47 -33.23
CA GLU A 675 -16.84 -10.96 -32.76
C GLU A 675 -17.90 -12.08 -32.80
N ASP A 676 -17.93 -12.91 -33.86
CA ASP A 676 -18.80 -14.11 -33.90
C ASP A 676 -18.52 -15.05 -32.73
N ILE A 677 -17.25 -15.33 -32.41
CA ILE A 677 -16.90 -16.20 -31.29
C ILE A 677 -17.35 -15.59 -29.95
N LEU A 678 -17.16 -14.29 -29.75
CA LEU A 678 -17.63 -13.60 -28.54
C LEU A 678 -19.14 -13.69 -28.37
N ASP A 679 -19.90 -13.41 -29.43
CA ASP A 679 -21.36 -13.48 -29.42
C ASP A 679 -21.85 -14.90 -29.13
N GLN A 680 -21.25 -15.89 -29.78
CA GLN A 680 -21.76 -17.26 -29.78
C GLN A 680 -21.31 -18.09 -28.58
N VAL A 681 -20.16 -17.75 -27.96
CA VAL A 681 -19.56 -18.55 -26.88
C VAL A 681 -19.62 -17.84 -25.53
N PHE A 682 -19.34 -16.53 -25.49
CA PHE A 682 -19.12 -15.83 -24.22
C PHE A 682 -20.30 -14.96 -23.81
N ARG A 683 -20.93 -14.25 -24.75
CA ARG A 683 -22.07 -13.34 -24.47
C ARG A 683 -23.41 -14.07 -24.39
N GLY A 684 -23.56 -15.17 -25.14
CA GLY A 684 -24.85 -15.85 -25.29
C GLY A 684 -25.82 -15.06 -26.18
N SER A 685 -27.08 -15.51 -26.26
CA SER A 685 -28.07 -14.98 -27.21
C SER A 685 -28.79 -13.71 -26.76
N ALA A 686 -28.57 -13.26 -25.53
CA ALA A 686 -29.27 -12.11 -24.95
C ALA A 686 -28.70 -10.78 -25.50
N PRO A 687 -29.50 -9.90 -26.15
CA PRO A 687 -29.00 -8.68 -26.78
C PRO A 687 -28.24 -7.74 -25.83
N GLU A 688 -28.64 -7.67 -24.56
CA GLU A 688 -28.03 -6.85 -23.53
C GLU A 688 -26.59 -7.25 -23.19
N ASN A 689 -26.19 -8.49 -23.50
CA ASN A 689 -24.85 -9.00 -23.23
C ASN A 689 -23.82 -8.51 -24.25
N ARG A 690 -24.25 -7.90 -25.36
CA ARG A 690 -23.34 -7.38 -26.40
C ARG A 690 -22.41 -6.26 -25.92
N LYS A 691 -22.76 -5.60 -24.81
CA LYS A 691 -21.90 -4.61 -24.15
C LYS A 691 -20.67 -5.22 -23.47
N TYR A 692 -20.70 -6.52 -23.18
CA TYR A 692 -19.63 -7.22 -22.48
C TYR A 692 -18.65 -7.84 -23.46
N HIS A 693 -17.40 -7.96 -23.02
CA HIS A 693 -16.25 -8.51 -23.76
C HIS A 693 -15.93 -7.74 -25.03
N ARG A 694 -14.65 -7.70 -25.39
CA ARG A 694 -14.18 -6.85 -26.49
C ARG A 694 -13.18 -7.60 -27.36
N VAL A 695 -13.33 -7.46 -28.66
CA VAL A 695 -12.32 -7.93 -29.62
C VAL A 695 -11.03 -7.14 -29.45
N MET A 696 -9.90 -7.81 -29.58
CA MET A 696 -8.59 -7.15 -29.59
C MET A 696 -8.29 -6.61 -30.99
N GLY A 697 -7.83 -5.36 -31.07
CA GLY A 697 -7.29 -4.76 -32.30
C GLY A 697 -5.77 -4.75 -32.38
N GLY A 698 -5.08 -5.30 -31.38
CA GLY A 698 -3.63 -5.27 -31.24
C GLY A 698 -3.19 -5.95 -29.95
N PRO A 699 -1.97 -5.68 -29.45
CA PRO A 699 -1.46 -6.35 -28.26
C PRO A 699 -2.06 -5.80 -26.97
N PHE A 700 -2.59 -4.58 -26.97
CA PHE A 700 -3.03 -3.88 -25.74
C PHE A 700 -4.54 -4.02 -25.48
N PRO A 701 -4.96 -4.11 -24.20
CA PRO A 701 -6.38 -4.19 -23.84
C PRO A 701 -7.19 -3.02 -24.44
N PRO A 702 -8.37 -3.23 -25.05
CA PRO A 702 -9.13 -2.20 -25.77
C PRO A 702 -9.52 -0.96 -24.96
N GLN A 703 -9.59 -1.06 -23.63
CA GLN A 703 -9.86 0.09 -22.74
C GLN A 703 -8.60 0.75 -22.17
N SER A 704 -7.43 0.21 -22.46
CA SER A 704 -6.17 0.79 -21.99
C SER A 704 -5.82 2.05 -22.77
N TRP A 705 -5.07 2.95 -22.12
CA TRP A 705 -4.52 4.14 -22.78
C TRP A 705 -3.62 3.79 -23.98
N ALA A 706 -3.01 2.60 -24.00
CA ALA A 706 -2.08 2.16 -25.04
C ALA A 706 -2.78 1.65 -26.32
N ALA A 707 -4.05 1.24 -26.24
CA ALA A 707 -4.78 0.75 -27.42
C ALA A 707 -5.21 1.87 -28.39
N GLY A 708 -5.14 3.13 -27.97
CA GLY A 708 -5.60 4.28 -28.75
C GLY A 708 -7.13 4.33 -28.88
N SER A 709 -7.65 5.35 -29.61
CA SER A 709 -9.09 5.62 -29.69
C SER A 709 -9.82 4.90 -30.83
N LYS A 710 -9.09 4.32 -31.79
CA LYS A 710 -9.67 3.68 -32.98
C LYS A 710 -9.36 2.18 -32.98
N PRO A 711 -10.35 1.30 -32.74
CA PRO A 711 -10.14 -0.14 -32.80
C PRO A 711 -9.81 -0.55 -34.25
N MET A 712 -8.69 -1.24 -34.44
CA MET A 712 -8.32 -1.84 -35.72
C MET A 712 -8.98 -3.21 -35.85
N SER A 713 -9.70 -3.46 -36.94
CA SER A 713 -10.21 -4.79 -37.22
C SER A 713 -9.07 -5.71 -37.63
N LEU A 714 -8.96 -6.86 -36.96
CA LEU A 714 -7.99 -7.92 -37.30
C LEU A 714 -8.64 -9.05 -38.09
N THR A 715 -9.81 -8.84 -38.69
CA THR A 715 -10.50 -9.83 -39.52
C THR A 715 -10.62 -9.31 -40.94
N ASN A 716 -10.06 -10.06 -41.90
CA ASN A 716 -10.19 -9.80 -43.33
C ASN A 716 -10.03 -11.13 -44.08
N ARG A 717 -11.15 -11.72 -44.50
CA ARG A 717 -11.20 -13.07 -45.07
C ARG A 717 -10.46 -13.18 -46.40
N ASP A 718 -10.58 -12.19 -47.27
CA ASP A 718 -9.91 -12.20 -48.58
C ASP A 718 -8.40 -12.10 -48.43
N LEU A 719 -7.93 -11.17 -47.58
CA LEU A 719 -6.51 -11.03 -47.29
C LEU A 719 -5.96 -12.29 -46.57
N ALA A 720 -6.74 -12.92 -45.68
CA ALA A 720 -6.36 -14.17 -45.03
C ALA A 720 -6.09 -15.29 -46.05
N VAL A 721 -6.95 -15.45 -47.05
CA VAL A 721 -6.78 -16.44 -48.13
C VAL A 721 -5.53 -16.12 -48.97
N GLN A 722 -5.31 -14.86 -49.30
CA GLN A 722 -4.10 -14.43 -50.01
C GLN A 722 -2.83 -14.77 -49.22
N ARG A 723 -2.78 -14.42 -47.92
CA ARG A 723 -1.64 -14.71 -47.06
C ARG A 723 -1.38 -16.21 -46.92
N LEU A 724 -2.44 -17.02 -46.88
CA LEU A 724 -2.26 -18.47 -46.88
C LEU A 724 -1.68 -18.98 -48.21
N GLN A 725 -2.13 -18.46 -49.35
CA GLN A 725 -1.59 -18.82 -50.66
C GLN A 725 -0.09 -18.49 -50.76
N GLU A 726 0.32 -17.32 -50.25
CA GLU A 726 1.73 -16.92 -50.16
C GLU A 726 2.53 -17.93 -49.31
N TYR A 727 2.01 -18.34 -48.15
CA TYR A 727 2.65 -19.35 -47.30
C TYR A 727 2.77 -20.72 -47.98
N LEU A 728 1.71 -21.21 -48.64
CA LEU A 728 1.69 -22.52 -49.28
C LEU A 728 2.59 -22.59 -50.52
N ALA A 729 2.94 -21.46 -51.12
CA ALA A 729 3.90 -21.39 -52.22
C ALA A 729 5.36 -21.60 -51.75
N GLU A 730 5.64 -21.47 -50.45
CA GLU A 730 6.98 -21.63 -49.89
C GLU A 730 7.34 -23.13 -49.69
N PRO A 731 8.59 -23.53 -49.97
CA PRO A 731 9.02 -24.91 -49.78
C PRO A 731 9.02 -25.30 -48.29
N GLY A 732 8.47 -26.47 -47.98
CA GLY A 732 8.41 -26.99 -46.61
C GLY A 732 7.25 -26.43 -45.77
N ALA A 733 6.22 -25.84 -46.41
CA ALA A 733 5.01 -25.42 -45.72
C ALA A 733 4.29 -26.61 -45.04
N THR A 734 4.13 -26.52 -43.72
CA THR A 734 3.32 -27.44 -42.92
C THR A 734 1.85 -27.03 -42.97
N THR A 735 0.96 -27.97 -43.22
CA THR A 735 -0.50 -27.74 -43.30
C THR A 735 -1.28 -28.25 -42.10
N ALA A 736 -0.64 -28.96 -41.16
CA ALA A 736 -1.27 -29.47 -39.95
C ALA A 736 -0.44 -29.11 -38.71
N PHE A 737 -1.08 -28.55 -37.68
CA PHE A 737 -0.44 -28.21 -36.42
C PHE A 737 -1.43 -28.20 -35.26
N GLN A 738 -0.91 -28.29 -34.04
CA GLN A 738 -1.69 -28.45 -32.83
C GLN A 738 -2.09 -27.12 -32.19
N LEU A 739 -3.34 -27.03 -31.74
CA LEU A 739 -3.84 -25.99 -30.85
C LEU A 739 -4.19 -26.61 -29.50
N SER A 740 -3.33 -26.38 -28.52
CA SER A 740 -3.57 -26.78 -27.14
C SER A 740 -4.48 -25.79 -26.44
N TYR A 741 -5.45 -26.27 -25.66
CA TYR A 741 -6.42 -25.43 -24.94
C TYR A 741 -6.82 -26.07 -23.61
N PRO A 742 -7.34 -25.28 -22.64
CA PRO A 742 -7.66 -25.80 -21.32
C PRO A 742 -8.86 -26.76 -21.37
N GLN A 743 -8.62 -28.03 -21.04
CA GLN A 743 -9.62 -29.09 -21.00
C GLN A 743 -10.73 -28.82 -19.97
N ASP A 744 -10.37 -28.18 -18.85
CA ASP A 744 -11.28 -27.91 -17.74
C ASP A 744 -12.22 -26.70 -17.99
N ASP A 745 -12.13 -26.03 -19.14
CA ASP A 745 -12.99 -24.90 -19.52
C ASP A 745 -13.81 -25.21 -20.78
N PRO A 746 -15.11 -25.53 -20.63
CA PRO A 746 -16.00 -25.80 -21.76
C PRO A 746 -16.10 -24.65 -22.76
N ARG A 747 -15.95 -23.39 -22.31
CA ARG A 747 -16.04 -22.22 -23.19
C ARG A 747 -14.77 -22.07 -24.02
N ALA A 748 -13.60 -22.35 -23.45
CA ALA A 748 -12.36 -22.44 -24.22
C ALA A 748 -12.45 -23.54 -25.29
N ALA A 749 -13.00 -24.71 -24.95
CA ALA A 749 -13.22 -25.79 -25.91
C ALA A 749 -14.15 -25.36 -27.06
N ALA A 750 -15.27 -24.70 -26.75
CA ALA A 750 -16.21 -24.19 -27.73
C ALA A 750 -15.59 -23.10 -28.63
N ALA A 751 -14.83 -22.17 -28.05
CA ALA A 751 -14.12 -21.13 -28.77
C ALA A 751 -13.07 -21.71 -29.73
N CYS A 752 -12.26 -22.67 -29.28
CA CYS A 752 -11.25 -23.32 -30.12
C CYS A 752 -11.87 -24.17 -31.23
N THR A 753 -13.01 -24.83 -30.97
CA THR A 753 -13.78 -25.57 -31.98
C THR A 753 -14.32 -24.66 -33.07
N ARG A 754 -14.89 -23.51 -32.69
CA ARG A 754 -15.34 -22.50 -33.67
C ARG A 754 -14.18 -21.92 -34.46
N LEU A 755 -13.07 -21.60 -33.79
CA LEU A 755 -11.86 -21.10 -34.45
C LEU A 755 -11.34 -22.07 -35.51
N LYS A 756 -11.21 -23.36 -35.15
CA LYS A 756 -10.87 -24.44 -36.10
C LYS A 756 -11.84 -24.43 -37.28
N THR A 757 -13.14 -24.43 -37.00
CA THR A 757 -14.17 -24.48 -38.04
C THR A 757 -14.08 -23.29 -38.99
N GLN A 758 -13.92 -22.07 -38.47
CA GLN A 758 -13.80 -20.85 -39.27
C GLN A 758 -12.60 -20.92 -40.21
N LEU A 759 -11.42 -21.30 -39.69
CA LEU A 759 -10.19 -21.36 -40.48
C LEU A 759 -10.22 -22.49 -41.52
N GLU A 760 -10.62 -23.70 -41.14
CA GLU A 760 -10.67 -24.84 -42.05
C GLU A 760 -11.71 -24.65 -43.16
N THR A 761 -12.84 -24.01 -42.85
CA THR A 761 -13.85 -23.66 -43.84
C THR A 761 -13.36 -22.57 -44.78
N LEU A 762 -12.78 -21.48 -44.24
CA LEU A 762 -12.25 -20.37 -45.04
C LEU A 762 -11.15 -20.81 -46.01
N PHE A 763 -10.33 -21.77 -45.59
CA PHE A 763 -9.19 -22.24 -46.37
C PHE A 763 -9.46 -23.49 -47.20
N ASP A 764 -10.72 -23.95 -47.27
CA ASP A 764 -11.12 -25.16 -47.99
C ASP A 764 -10.28 -26.38 -47.58
N LYS A 765 -10.10 -26.56 -46.27
CA LYS A 765 -9.32 -27.63 -45.62
C LYS A 765 -7.85 -27.77 -46.07
N ARG A 766 -7.29 -26.75 -46.74
CA ARG A 766 -5.86 -26.69 -47.08
C ARG A 766 -4.94 -26.54 -45.86
N LEU A 767 -5.52 -26.27 -44.70
CA LEU A 767 -4.88 -26.21 -43.39
C LEU A 767 -5.77 -26.96 -42.40
N THR A 768 -5.17 -27.75 -41.51
CA THR A 768 -5.83 -28.53 -40.46
C THR A 768 -5.33 -28.10 -39.08
N LEU A 769 -6.26 -27.80 -38.17
CA LEU A 769 -5.94 -27.45 -36.79
C LEU A 769 -6.32 -28.60 -35.85
N GLU A 770 -5.33 -29.26 -35.26
CA GLU A 770 -5.56 -30.37 -34.33
C GLU A 770 -5.79 -29.84 -32.92
N LEU A 771 -7.01 -30.01 -32.40
CA LEU A 771 -7.36 -29.55 -31.06
C LEU A 771 -6.82 -30.54 -30.01
N GLU A 772 -5.98 -30.05 -29.10
CA GLU A 772 -5.42 -30.82 -28.00
C GLU A 772 -5.95 -30.29 -26.64
N PRO A 773 -6.92 -30.98 -26.02
CA PRO A 773 -7.35 -30.62 -24.67
C PRO A 773 -6.27 -30.98 -23.66
N VAL A 774 -5.84 -30.01 -22.85
CA VAL A 774 -4.82 -30.19 -21.79
C VAL A 774 -5.34 -29.57 -20.49
N PRO A 775 -5.20 -30.21 -19.31
CA PRO A 775 -5.53 -29.57 -18.03
C PRO A 775 -4.87 -28.20 -17.91
N MET A 776 -5.60 -27.19 -17.40
CA MET A 776 -5.15 -25.78 -17.49
C MET A 776 -3.76 -25.56 -16.89
N ARG A 777 -3.45 -26.18 -15.75
CA ARG A 777 -2.12 -26.10 -15.15
C ARG A 777 -1.04 -26.65 -16.09
N ASP A 778 -1.25 -27.83 -16.63
CA ASP A 778 -0.26 -28.51 -17.48
C ASP A 778 -0.07 -27.73 -18.78
N LEU A 779 -1.14 -27.10 -19.30
CA LEU A 779 -1.07 -26.18 -20.43
C LEU A 779 -0.16 -24.98 -20.10
N LEU A 780 -0.35 -24.33 -18.94
CA LEU A 780 0.50 -23.20 -18.54
C LEU A 780 1.96 -23.63 -18.34
N VAL A 781 2.23 -24.82 -17.77
CA VAL A 781 3.60 -25.35 -17.65
C VAL A 781 4.20 -25.60 -19.03
N ARG A 782 3.47 -26.26 -19.94
CA ARG A 782 3.93 -26.49 -21.32
C ARG A 782 4.25 -25.19 -22.05
N VAL A 783 3.47 -24.13 -21.83
CA VAL A 783 3.68 -22.84 -22.49
C VAL A 783 4.74 -21.99 -21.81
N HIS A 784 4.60 -21.69 -20.52
CA HIS A 784 5.47 -20.73 -19.82
C HIS A 784 6.81 -21.33 -19.39
N GLU A 785 6.87 -22.62 -19.09
CA GLU A 785 8.08 -23.28 -18.58
C GLU A 785 8.79 -24.13 -19.62
N GLU A 786 8.08 -25.03 -20.29
CA GLU A 786 8.69 -26.02 -21.20
C GLU A 786 8.81 -25.53 -22.65
N HIS A 787 8.03 -24.52 -23.03
CA HIS A 787 7.90 -23.99 -24.40
C HIS A 787 7.58 -25.09 -25.42
N ARG A 788 6.81 -26.09 -24.99
CA ARG A 788 6.46 -27.31 -25.73
C ARG A 788 5.02 -27.25 -26.22
N TYR A 789 4.82 -26.50 -27.31
CA TYR A 789 3.53 -26.33 -27.97
C TYR A 789 3.74 -25.77 -29.40
N ASP A 790 2.68 -25.78 -30.19
CA ASP A 790 2.61 -25.16 -31.52
C ASP A 790 1.84 -23.84 -31.43
N LEU A 791 0.52 -23.96 -31.19
CA LEU A 791 -0.36 -22.89 -30.75
C LEU A 791 -0.97 -23.24 -29.40
N ALA A 792 -1.19 -22.24 -28.55
CA ALA A 792 -1.90 -22.43 -27.29
C ALA A 792 -2.89 -21.30 -27.02
N TYR A 793 -4.14 -21.64 -26.69
CA TYR A 793 -5.14 -20.69 -26.20
C TYR A 793 -4.95 -20.47 -24.69
N ILE A 794 -4.45 -19.30 -24.31
CA ILE A 794 -4.16 -18.96 -22.92
C ILE A 794 -4.55 -17.51 -22.59
N PRO A 795 -4.86 -17.21 -21.32
CA PRO A 795 -4.87 -15.84 -20.85
C PRO A 795 -3.44 -15.31 -20.71
N PHE A 796 -3.25 -14.01 -20.99
CA PHE A 796 -2.05 -13.26 -20.65
C PHE A 796 -2.43 -12.09 -19.73
N ASP A 797 -1.81 -12.04 -18.56
CA ASP A 797 -1.98 -10.97 -17.59
C ASP A 797 -0.81 -9.99 -17.69
N TYR A 798 -1.08 -8.74 -18.07
CA TYR A 798 -0.09 -7.69 -17.93
C TYR A 798 0.23 -7.46 -16.44
N PRO A 799 1.50 -7.29 -16.04
CA PRO A 799 1.90 -7.11 -14.64
C PRO A 799 1.49 -5.73 -14.11
N ASP A 800 1.46 -4.70 -14.95
CA ASP A 800 1.15 -3.30 -14.60
C ASP A 800 0.33 -2.63 -15.73
N ASP A 801 -0.14 -1.39 -15.49
CA ASP A 801 -0.88 -0.61 -16.49
C ASP A 801 0.06 0.10 -17.50
N TYR A 802 1.37 -0.16 -17.46
CA TYR A 802 2.36 0.33 -18.43
C TYR A 802 2.56 -0.70 -19.56
N TYR A 803 1.44 -1.08 -20.19
CA TYR A 803 1.32 -2.18 -21.16
C TYR A 803 2.45 -2.28 -22.19
N PRO A 804 2.94 -1.18 -22.82
CA PRO A 804 4.06 -1.27 -23.77
C PRO A 804 5.34 -1.84 -23.16
N TYR A 805 5.67 -1.50 -21.91
CA TYR A 805 6.85 -2.02 -21.22
C TYR A 805 6.73 -3.49 -20.87
N ALA A 806 5.55 -3.90 -20.43
CA ALA A 806 5.28 -5.30 -20.17
C ALA A 806 5.23 -6.15 -21.45
N LEU A 807 4.75 -5.60 -22.57
CA LEU A 807 4.88 -6.24 -23.88
C LEU A 807 6.36 -6.38 -24.27
N ALA A 808 7.16 -5.33 -24.05
CA ALA A 808 8.60 -5.40 -24.27
C ALA A 808 9.28 -6.44 -23.36
N ALA A 809 8.80 -6.63 -22.14
CA ALA A 809 9.27 -7.66 -21.20
C ALA A 809 8.93 -9.08 -21.65
N LEU A 810 7.71 -9.26 -22.16
CA LEU A 810 7.22 -10.51 -22.73
C LEU A 810 8.02 -10.89 -23.96
N LEU A 811 8.36 -9.92 -24.82
CA LEU A 811 9.05 -10.14 -26.09
C LEU A 811 10.57 -9.88 -26.01
N ASP A 812 11.12 -9.83 -24.79
CA ASP A 812 12.55 -9.61 -24.57
C ASP A 812 13.35 -10.83 -25.07
N PRO A 813 14.27 -10.66 -26.05
CA PRO A 813 15.07 -11.77 -26.58
C PRO A 813 15.90 -12.47 -25.49
N SER A 814 16.37 -11.72 -24.49
CA SER A 814 17.15 -12.27 -23.38
C SER A 814 16.32 -13.12 -22.41
N ALA A 815 15.00 -13.05 -22.52
CA ALA A 815 14.04 -13.80 -21.69
C ALA A 815 13.44 -15.01 -22.43
N ALA A 816 14.01 -15.43 -23.57
CA ALA A 816 13.53 -16.58 -24.36
C ALA A 816 14.07 -17.94 -23.86
N ALA A 817 14.80 -17.94 -22.74
CA ALA A 817 15.22 -19.17 -22.07
C ALA A 817 14.03 -19.95 -21.49
N ARG A 818 14.25 -21.23 -21.16
CA ARG A 818 13.29 -22.07 -20.42
C ARG A 818 12.79 -21.35 -19.15
N SER A 819 11.49 -21.41 -18.87
CA SER A 819 10.84 -20.64 -17.78
C SER A 819 10.92 -19.11 -17.91
N GLY A 820 11.38 -18.62 -19.05
CA GLY A 820 11.45 -17.21 -19.38
C GLY A 820 10.11 -16.62 -19.80
N ARG A 821 9.98 -15.31 -19.59
CA ARG A 821 8.80 -14.53 -19.99
C ARG A 821 8.55 -14.58 -21.50
N ASN A 822 9.57 -14.71 -22.34
CA ASN A 822 9.44 -14.80 -23.80
C ASN A 822 9.20 -16.24 -24.26
N PHE A 823 8.06 -16.79 -23.87
CA PHE A 823 7.61 -18.11 -24.32
C PHE A 823 7.27 -18.15 -25.82
N CYS A 824 7.09 -17.01 -26.47
CA CYS A 824 6.89 -16.93 -27.92
C CYS A 824 8.20 -17.12 -28.72
N HIS A 825 9.37 -17.02 -28.09
CA HIS A 825 10.69 -16.99 -28.74
C HIS A 825 10.83 -15.88 -29.79
N PHE A 826 10.23 -14.71 -29.54
CA PHE A 826 10.39 -13.57 -30.44
C PHE A 826 11.83 -13.06 -30.42
N LEU A 827 12.45 -12.97 -31.60
CA LEU A 827 13.86 -12.59 -31.79
C LEU A 827 14.85 -13.47 -31.02
N ASP A 828 14.46 -14.70 -30.69
CA ASP A 828 15.36 -15.68 -30.11
C ASP A 828 16.50 -16.00 -31.09
N PRO A 829 17.75 -16.23 -30.63
CA PRO A 829 18.88 -16.52 -31.51
C PRO A 829 18.68 -17.69 -32.48
N ASP A 830 17.81 -18.65 -32.14
CA ASP A 830 17.48 -19.81 -32.97
C ASP A 830 16.34 -19.53 -33.98
N THR A 831 15.89 -18.28 -34.09
CA THR A 831 14.86 -17.84 -35.05
C THR A 831 15.44 -17.00 -36.18
N ASN A 832 14.70 -16.88 -37.30
CA ASN A 832 15.11 -16.08 -38.45
C ASN A 832 14.19 -14.85 -38.66
N PRO A 833 14.32 -13.79 -37.83
CA PRO A 833 13.49 -12.62 -37.93
C PRO A 833 13.83 -11.76 -39.14
N ASP A 834 12.82 -11.12 -39.73
CA ASP A 834 13.02 -10.17 -40.83
C ASP A 834 13.26 -8.73 -40.34
N ALA A 835 13.39 -7.78 -41.29
CA ALA A 835 13.62 -6.37 -40.99
C ALA A 835 12.49 -5.73 -40.14
N GLU A 836 11.24 -6.13 -40.34
CA GLU A 836 10.10 -5.59 -39.58
C GLU A 836 10.03 -6.19 -38.17
N ASP A 837 10.40 -7.46 -38.00
CA ASP A 837 10.53 -8.07 -36.67
C ASP A 837 11.62 -7.37 -35.85
N LEU A 838 12.79 -7.16 -36.47
CA LEU A 838 13.90 -6.43 -35.87
C LEU A 838 13.50 -4.99 -35.53
N ARG A 839 12.71 -4.34 -36.39
CA ARG A 839 12.22 -2.99 -36.14
C ARG A 839 11.25 -2.92 -34.97
N LEU A 840 10.34 -3.88 -34.84
CA LEU A 840 9.47 -4.01 -33.66
C LEU A 840 10.29 -4.21 -32.39
N GLY A 841 11.28 -5.10 -32.41
CA GLY A 841 12.19 -5.32 -31.28
C GLY A 841 12.94 -4.06 -30.86
N GLN A 842 13.43 -3.28 -31.84
CA GLN A 842 14.07 -1.98 -31.58
C GLN A 842 13.12 -1.02 -30.89
N LEU A 843 11.89 -0.84 -31.39
CA LEU A 843 10.90 0.05 -30.76
C LEU A 843 10.60 -0.36 -29.31
N LEU A 844 10.43 -1.66 -29.06
CA LEU A 844 10.18 -2.19 -27.72
C LEU A 844 11.35 -1.91 -26.77
N ASN A 845 12.60 -2.06 -27.25
CA ASN A 845 13.78 -1.76 -26.43
C ASN A 845 13.93 -0.24 -26.18
N ASP A 846 13.63 0.58 -27.18
CA ASP A 846 13.74 2.05 -27.09
C ASP A 846 12.74 2.66 -26.10
N LEU A 847 11.64 1.96 -25.77
CA LEU A 847 10.66 2.42 -24.77
C LEU A 847 11.32 2.83 -23.44
N LYS A 848 12.39 2.14 -23.03
CA LYS A 848 13.14 2.42 -21.77
C LYS A 848 13.71 3.84 -21.72
N GLN A 849 13.80 4.54 -22.85
CA GLN A 849 14.32 5.90 -22.96
C GLN A 849 13.25 6.98 -22.71
N PHE A 850 11.97 6.63 -22.76
CA PHE A 850 10.86 7.59 -22.73
C PHE A 850 10.10 7.53 -21.40
N ARG A 851 9.55 8.67 -20.96
CA ARG A 851 8.76 8.76 -19.71
C ARG A 851 7.54 9.65 -19.84
N ASP A 852 7.57 10.57 -20.78
CA ASP A 852 6.48 11.45 -21.12
C ASP A 852 5.29 10.68 -21.71
N TYR A 853 4.09 10.98 -21.23
CA TYR A 853 2.88 10.27 -21.61
C TYR A 853 2.56 10.40 -23.09
N ASP A 854 2.63 11.61 -23.66
CA ASP A 854 2.26 11.86 -25.06
C ASP A 854 3.18 11.08 -26.01
N THR A 855 4.48 11.09 -25.70
CA THR A 855 5.49 10.31 -26.42
C THR A 855 5.22 8.82 -26.30
N LEU A 856 4.90 8.33 -25.09
CA LEU A 856 4.57 6.91 -24.88
C LEU A 856 3.30 6.49 -25.61
N ALA A 857 2.27 7.35 -25.66
CA ALA A 857 1.02 7.08 -26.37
C ALA A 857 1.25 6.98 -27.89
N GLN A 858 2.07 7.88 -28.46
CA GLN A 858 2.47 7.80 -29.88
C GLN A 858 3.25 6.52 -30.17
N ARG A 859 4.24 6.18 -29.32
CA ARG A 859 5.02 4.94 -29.46
C ARG A 859 4.16 3.69 -29.32
N ALA A 860 3.18 3.69 -28.42
CA ALA A 860 2.26 2.58 -28.28
C ALA A 860 1.46 2.33 -29.57
N ALA A 861 1.02 3.39 -30.25
CA ALA A 861 0.36 3.26 -31.55
C ALA A 861 1.29 2.66 -32.62
N ASP A 862 2.53 3.16 -32.74
CA ASP A 862 3.55 2.63 -33.66
C ASP A 862 3.84 1.14 -33.38
N ILE A 863 3.95 0.77 -32.10
CA ILE A 863 4.17 -0.60 -31.66
C ILE A 863 2.98 -1.48 -32.02
N ALA A 864 1.75 -1.02 -31.80
CA ALA A 864 0.55 -1.80 -32.13
C ALA A 864 0.44 -2.08 -33.64
N GLU A 865 0.74 -1.10 -34.48
CA GLU A 865 0.76 -1.27 -35.93
C GLU A 865 1.78 -2.33 -36.37
N ARG A 866 3.03 -2.21 -35.92
CA ARG A 866 4.09 -3.18 -36.26
C ARG A 866 3.89 -4.55 -35.64
N PHE A 867 3.30 -4.60 -34.44
CA PHE A 867 2.89 -5.83 -33.82
C PHE A 867 1.87 -6.56 -34.69
N ASN A 868 0.89 -5.88 -35.28
CA ASN A 868 -0.10 -6.50 -36.16
C ASN A 868 0.49 -6.99 -37.49
N GLN A 869 1.62 -6.45 -37.92
CA GLN A 869 2.37 -6.95 -39.08
C GLN A 869 3.22 -8.18 -38.73
N SER A 870 3.82 -8.20 -37.53
CA SER A 870 4.76 -9.23 -37.10
C SER A 870 4.09 -10.41 -36.40
N LEU A 871 2.99 -10.19 -35.69
CA LEU A 871 2.22 -11.16 -34.90
C LEU A 871 3.08 -12.16 -34.10
N PRO A 872 3.89 -11.72 -33.13
CA PRO A 872 4.60 -12.63 -32.22
C PRO A 872 3.65 -13.58 -31.46
N PHE A 873 2.42 -13.11 -31.22
CA PHE A 873 1.26 -13.91 -30.84
C PHE A 873 0.02 -13.35 -31.54
N ILE A 874 -1.08 -14.12 -31.57
CA ILE A 874 -2.34 -13.66 -32.17
C ILE A 874 -3.27 -13.16 -31.05
N PRO A 875 -3.59 -11.86 -30.99
CA PRO A 875 -4.50 -11.33 -29.99
C PRO A 875 -5.95 -11.72 -30.34
N LEU A 876 -6.74 -12.14 -29.36
CA LEU A 876 -8.11 -12.59 -29.55
C LEU A 876 -9.12 -11.60 -28.96
N TRP A 877 -9.31 -11.62 -27.65
CA TRP A 877 -10.33 -10.82 -26.97
C TRP A 877 -9.94 -10.52 -25.52
N GLN A 878 -10.55 -9.47 -24.98
CA GLN A 878 -10.61 -9.20 -23.55
C GLN A 878 -11.98 -9.64 -23.04
N LEU A 879 -12.01 -10.56 -22.08
CA LEU A 879 -13.24 -11.00 -21.42
C LEU A 879 -13.42 -10.22 -20.12
N ASP A 880 -14.42 -9.33 -20.07
CA ASP A 880 -14.90 -8.75 -18.81
C ASP A 880 -15.12 -9.84 -17.75
N ARG A 881 -14.83 -9.52 -16.50
CA ARG A 881 -14.88 -10.46 -15.37
C ARG A 881 -16.04 -10.10 -14.44
N HIS A 882 -16.98 -11.01 -14.26
CA HIS A 882 -18.13 -10.81 -13.37
C HIS A 882 -17.85 -11.43 -12.00
N ILE A 883 -17.89 -10.65 -10.94
CA ILE A 883 -17.66 -11.09 -9.56
C ILE A 883 -19.01 -11.14 -8.84
N ALA A 884 -19.37 -12.30 -8.27
CA ALA A 884 -20.46 -12.35 -7.29
C ALA A 884 -19.94 -12.14 -5.88
N VAL A 885 -20.52 -11.17 -5.19
CA VAL A 885 -20.21 -10.78 -3.83
C VAL A 885 -21.46 -10.98 -2.98
N HIS A 886 -21.38 -11.79 -1.94
CA HIS A 886 -22.44 -11.90 -0.95
C HIS A 886 -22.54 -10.57 -0.19
N ARG A 887 -23.75 -10.07 0.04
CA ARG A 887 -23.98 -8.74 0.63
C ARG A 887 -23.50 -8.58 2.07
N GLN A 888 -23.22 -9.70 2.76
CA GLN A 888 -22.54 -9.68 4.08
C GLN A 888 -21.06 -9.34 3.97
N LEU A 889 -20.43 -9.55 2.81
CA LEU A 889 -19.04 -9.19 2.59
C LEU A 889 -18.95 -7.71 2.24
N ARG A 890 -18.27 -6.94 3.10
CA ARG A 890 -17.94 -5.54 2.87
C ARG A 890 -16.43 -5.41 2.63
N ILE A 891 -16.09 -4.89 1.45
CA ILE A 891 -14.71 -4.66 1.04
C ILE A 891 -14.31 -3.29 1.57
N PHE A 892 -13.17 -3.21 2.24
CA PHE A 892 -12.59 -1.97 2.75
C PHE A 892 -11.13 -1.91 2.36
N TYR A 893 -10.64 -0.71 2.03
CA TYR A 893 -9.22 -0.44 1.83
C TYR A 893 -8.58 0.24 3.05
N ASP A 894 -9.40 0.78 3.94
CA ASP A 894 -9.02 1.40 5.20
C ASP A 894 -10.09 1.18 6.29
N THR A 895 -10.12 2.01 7.33
CA THR A 895 -11.10 1.89 8.43
C THR A 895 -12.39 2.68 8.22
N SER A 896 -12.49 3.49 7.16
CA SER A 896 -13.48 4.55 6.99
C SER A 896 -14.71 4.11 6.18
N THR A 897 -14.56 3.93 4.86
CA THR A 897 -15.67 3.68 3.93
C THR A 897 -15.48 2.39 3.14
N PRO A 898 -16.56 1.63 2.90
CA PRO A 898 -16.50 0.48 2.01
C PRO A 898 -16.02 0.91 0.61
N ALA A 899 -15.10 0.14 0.04
CA ALA A 899 -14.68 0.31 -1.35
C ALA A 899 -15.69 -0.33 -2.30
N ASP A 900 -15.79 0.21 -3.50
CA ASP A 900 -16.60 -0.36 -4.57
C ASP A 900 -16.00 -1.71 -5.02
N PRO A 901 -16.76 -2.82 -5.00
CA PRO A 901 -16.25 -4.13 -5.41
C PRO A 901 -15.74 -4.19 -6.85
N THR A 902 -16.13 -3.26 -7.73
CA THR A 902 -15.60 -3.13 -9.11
C THR A 902 -14.11 -2.79 -9.15
N THR A 903 -13.55 -2.27 -8.05
CA THR A 903 -12.13 -1.94 -7.94
C THR A 903 -11.24 -3.17 -7.68
N LEU A 904 -11.82 -4.33 -7.37
CA LEU A 904 -11.08 -5.57 -7.20
C LEU A 904 -10.46 -6.04 -8.52
N ASN A 905 -9.26 -6.63 -8.45
CA ASN A 905 -8.66 -7.33 -9.58
C ASN A 905 -8.95 -8.85 -9.44
N PRO A 906 -9.77 -9.48 -10.28
CA PRO A 906 -10.10 -10.91 -10.15
C PRO A 906 -8.90 -11.86 -10.14
N THR A 907 -7.78 -11.47 -10.75
CA THR A 907 -6.57 -12.32 -10.84
C THR A 907 -5.81 -12.40 -9.51
N THR A 908 -5.80 -11.33 -8.71
CA THR A 908 -5.09 -11.27 -7.41
C THR A 908 -6.06 -11.19 -6.22
N LEU A 909 -7.25 -10.64 -6.45
CA LEU A 909 -8.49 -10.59 -5.65
C LEU A 909 -8.42 -9.90 -4.29
N PHE A 910 -7.40 -10.20 -3.49
CA PHE A 910 -7.35 -9.92 -2.07
C PHE A 910 -6.68 -8.59 -1.73
N THR A 911 -6.82 -7.58 -2.60
CA THR A 911 -6.33 -6.23 -2.33
C THR A 911 -6.88 -5.74 -0.99
N ARG A 912 -5.98 -5.41 -0.06
CA ARG A 912 -6.26 -4.90 1.29
C ARG A 912 -7.19 -5.81 2.10
N ILE A 913 -7.16 -7.13 1.87
CA ILE A 913 -8.01 -8.14 2.52
C ILE A 913 -8.04 -8.04 4.06
N ALA A 914 -6.96 -7.53 4.68
CA ALA A 914 -6.89 -7.36 6.11
C ALA A 914 -8.00 -6.46 6.69
N TYR A 915 -8.53 -5.53 5.88
CA TYR A 915 -9.56 -4.57 6.28
C TYR A 915 -10.99 -5.05 5.98
N TRP A 916 -11.17 -6.08 5.15
CA TRP A 916 -12.49 -6.58 4.75
C TRP A 916 -13.26 -7.13 5.95
N ARG A 917 -14.60 -7.04 5.90
CA ARG A 917 -15.47 -7.41 7.01
C ARG A 917 -16.62 -8.27 6.55
N LEU A 918 -17.08 -9.14 7.44
CA LEU A 918 -18.35 -9.86 7.32
C LEU A 918 -19.34 -9.23 8.30
N GLU A 919 -20.39 -8.60 7.80
CA GLU A 919 -21.39 -7.82 8.56
C GLU A 919 -22.83 -8.22 8.22
#